data_AF-A0AAV5A4X0-F1
#
_entry.id   AF-A0AAV5A4X0-F1
#
_cell.length_a   1.000
_cell.length_b   1.000
_cell.length_c   1.000
_cell.angle_alpha   90.00
_cell.angle_beta   90.00
_cell.angle_gamma   90.00
#
_symmetry.space_group_name_H-M   'P 1'
#
loop_
_entity.id
_entity.type
_entity.pdbx_description
1 polymer ?
#
loop_
_entity_poly.entity_id
_entity_poly.type
_entity_poly.pdbx_seq_one_letter_code
_entity_poly.pdbx_strand_id
1 'polypeptide(L)'
;MSYPTSSSSTSHSSSPSPIAIPKGHTKSKSILKHPMRDAASYLTALSQADADARAAAARKNRFADTNSDAGSTHSFMTTSTSTSKSSSSTSIEYDDRNVQNLLSADIAHRYDELDNSPYSSEEQALHQFNFKHSEFGHCADESYRFTSAWKPNTPVINHLDEDPSYYILLTTYFSYLILIVLGHLRDFFGKRFHSHAYKHLMPSNGYAALNSDFDSFYSRRLKARMDDCFSRPITGVPGRSITLLDRASDDNNTTLRLTGTTSRALNISSYNYLGFAQAQGPCADAVEEGIRRYGVSACGARLEAGTTDLHNQVESLVAKFVGTQDAVICSMGFATNSTTLPALVGKGCLVISDELNHASIRFGVRLSGANVRTFKHNDMESLESLLREVISQGQPRTHRPWKKILLVVEGLYSMEGTLVDLPGIMKLKQRYKFYLYVDEAHSIGALGPHGRGVADYFSVNPGSIDILMGTFTKSFGASGGYIAGSKPLISRLRVRSHAGCYTESMSPAVLTQIMASMASIMGVRPPAVGPGIVTTVSEEDDNSNKLTLTINPASSTGPISADTYIHPGPAPASSLPSWLHLPPYTLSGSEGQTRLRRLAFNARYLSRGLNKLGFITYGHSDSPIVPLLLFHPGKMTLFSRLMIARKVPIVVVVVGYPATPLVSGRARFCLSAAHTKQDCDSVLRACNEIGDAIDLKHGIPVKERWTLDEVIARAVELVNMNILPFEYSKTPFEDKTGFKAFSKHLSPQGTHFAPPLLQIKEDSGEIFVLSQTPAILAYIGPKLGLGGSNEYEHATINQLTLTALDLSNEAHDVHHPISNSLYYEDQKPEAKRRAEDFRENRIPKFLTHFETVLQNNSSGVLVGSTISTADLTLFQVLDGLHFAFPRRIGALRKSGEYTHVFQLYDRVKDELKDYFGSKRRREYSMGLYRDYPELDQE
;
A
#
# COMPACT_ATOMS: atom_id res chain seq x y z
N MET A 1 5.82 4.29 62.84
CA MET A 1 6.63 5.34 63.49
C MET A 1 6.73 6.51 62.52
N SER A 2 5.76 7.43 62.52
CA SER A 2 5.70 8.70 63.29
C SER A 2 6.64 9.80 62.75
N TYR A 3 6.04 10.72 61.97
CA TYR A 3 6.53 12.08 61.66
C TYR A 3 6.68 12.93 62.93
N PRO A 4 7.46 14.04 62.90
CA PRO A 4 6.87 15.36 63.22
C PRO A 4 7.38 16.51 62.30
N THR A 5 6.55 17.37 61.67
CA THR A 5 5.77 18.55 62.17
C THR A 5 6.64 19.79 62.41
N SER A 6 6.27 21.07 62.21
CA SER A 6 5.16 21.84 61.59
C SER A 6 5.26 23.27 62.15
N SER A 7 4.88 24.30 61.40
CA SER A 7 4.10 25.50 61.83
C SER A 7 4.08 26.52 60.66
N SER A 8 2.96 26.85 59.99
CA SER A 8 1.72 27.58 60.38
C SER A 8 2.00 29.01 60.87
N SER A 9 1.41 30.10 60.37
CA SER A 9 -0.01 30.45 60.07
C SER A 9 -0.05 31.80 59.29
N THR A 10 -1.05 32.21 58.48
CA THR A 10 -2.47 32.50 58.82
C THR A 10 -3.42 32.67 57.60
N SER A 11 -4.61 32.02 57.68
CA SER A 11 -6.03 32.42 57.38
C SER A 11 -6.48 33.09 56.04
N HIS A 12 -7.36 32.46 55.22
CA HIS A 12 -8.86 32.49 55.13
C HIS A 12 -9.44 33.63 54.22
N SER A 13 -10.49 33.53 53.38
CA SER A 13 -11.58 32.56 53.13
C SER A 13 -12.38 32.88 51.83
N SER A 14 -12.77 31.82 51.08
CA SER A 14 -14.04 31.51 50.35
C SER A 14 -14.96 32.53 49.60
N SER A 15 -15.18 32.22 48.30
CA SER A 15 -16.42 32.16 47.46
C SER A 15 -17.52 33.25 47.47
N PRO A 16 -18.18 33.45 46.30
CA PRO A 16 -19.65 33.43 46.28
C PRO A 16 -20.32 32.62 45.14
N SER A 17 -21.55 32.20 45.48
CA SER A 17 -22.55 31.41 44.74
C SER A 17 -23.48 32.26 43.83
N PRO A 18 -24.41 31.65 43.05
CA PRO A 18 -25.03 32.21 41.84
C PRO A 18 -26.44 32.79 42.05
N ILE A 19 -26.92 33.67 41.13
CA ILE A 19 -28.30 34.19 40.94
C ILE A 19 -28.24 35.16 39.72
N ALA A 20 -29.19 35.36 38.80
CA ALA A 20 -30.47 34.76 38.42
C ALA A 20 -30.84 35.28 37.00
N ILE A 21 -31.72 34.57 36.30
CA ILE A 21 -32.35 34.96 35.03
C ILE A 21 -33.68 35.68 35.33
N PRO A 22 -34.02 36.82 34.69
CA PRO A 22 -35.35 37.42 34.82
C PRO A 22 -36.39 36.77 33.89
N LYS A 23 -37.61 36.55 34.42
CA LYS A 23 -38.82 36.16 33.68
C LYS A 23 -39.73 37.38 33.46
N GLY A 24 -40.46 37.42 32.33
CA GLY A 24 -41.75 38.12 32.23
C GLY A 24 -42.35 38.29 30.82
N HIS A 25 -43.34 37.44 30.49
CA HIS A 25 -44.63 37.67 29.79
C HIS A 25 -44.72 38.53 28.48
N THR A 26 -45.44 38.21 27.39
CA THR A 26 -46.70 37.46 27.14
C THR A 26 -46.97 37.22 25.63
N LYS A 27 -47.88 36.25 25.36
CA LYS A 27 -48.80 36.05 24.19
C LYS A 27 -48.33 35.31 22.93
N SER A 28 -48.87 34.09 22.83
CA SER A 28 -49.11 33.27 21.64
C SER A 28 -49.70 34.05 20.45
N LYS A 29 -49.10 33.86 19.26
CA LYS A 29 -49.80 33.73 17.98
C LYS A 29 -49.06 32.71 17.12
N SER A 30 -49.81 31.76 16.59
CA SER A 30 -49.38 30.69 15.69
C SER A 30 -48.82 31.24 14.39
N ILE A 31 -47.65 30.74 13.95
CA ILE A 31 -47.20 30.83 12.55
C ILE A 31 -46.66 29.46 12.14
N LEU A 32 -47.51 28.79 11.36
CA LEU A 32 -47.33 27.69 10.42
C LEU A 32 -45.96 26.96 10.36
N LYS A 33 -46.05 25.65 10.60
CA LYS A 33 -45.10 24.62 10.15
C LYS A 33 -44.81 24.78 8.64
N HIS A 34 -43.54 24.99 8.28
CA HIS A 34 -43.02 24.50 7.00
C HIS A 34 -42.42 23.11 7.24
N PRO A 35 -42.76 22.09 6.42
CA PRO A 35 -42.26 20.74 6.63
C PRO A 35 -40.75 20.68 6.35
N MET A 36 -40.02 20.09 7.29
CA MET A 36 -38.66 19.60 7.06
C MET A 36 -38.66 18.70 5.82
N ARG A 37 -37.69 18.89 4.93
CA ARG A 37 -37.47 17.98 3.79
C ARG A 37 -37.03 16.63 4.35
N ASP A 38 -37.94 15.66 4.26
CA ASP A 38 -37.78 14.26 4.65
C ASP A 38 -36.56 13.60 3.94
N ALA A 39 -35.88 12.67 4.61
CA ALA A 39 -34.82 11.83 4.06
C ALA A 39 -35.27 11.08 2.78
N ALA A 40 -36.57 10.82 2.64
CA ALA A 40 -37.14 10.33 1.38
C ALA A 40 -36.93 11.30 0.21
N SER A 41 -37.07 12.61 0.42
CA SER A 41 -36.82 13.63 -0.62
C SER A 41 -35.34 13.72 -1.01
N TYR A 42 -34.43 13.41 -0.09
CA TYR A 42 -33.00 13.27 -0.36
C TYR A 42 -32.72 12.06 -1.24
N LEU A 43 -33.31 10.90 -0.94
CA LEU A 43 -33.16 9.68 -1.73
C LEU A 43 -33.81 9.79 -3.11
N THR A 44 -34.96 10.48 -3.23
CA THR A 44 -35.58 10.76 -4.53
C THR A 44 -34.71 11.70 -5.36
N ALA A 45 -34.12 12.73 -4.75
CA ALA A 45 -33.17 13.61 -5.45
C ALA A 45 -31.87 12.86 -5.84
N LEU A 46 -31.44 11.89 -5.02
CA LEU A 46 -30.28 11.04 -5.31
C LEU A 46 -30.57 10.09 -6.47
N SER A 47 -31.73 9.42 -6.47
CA SER A 47 -32.21 8.55 -7.54
C SER A 47 -32.41 9.31 -8.85
N GLN A 48 -32.94 10.53 -8.77
CA GLN A 48 -33.12 11.41 -9.93
C GLN A 48 -31.77 11.84 -10.53
N ALA A 49 -30.83 12.27 -9.68
CA ALA A 49 -29.48 12.61 -10.12
C ALA A 49 -28.73 11.39 -10.71
N ASP A 50 -29.01 10.19 -10.19
CA ASP A 50 -28.46 8.93 -10.68
C ASP A 50 -29.06 8.51 -12.04
N ALA A 51 -30.35 8.80 -12.27
CA ALA A 51 -31.00 8.68 -13.56
C ALA A 51 -30.45 9.70 -14.58
N ASP A 52 -30.23 10.95 -14.15
CA ASP A 52 -29.70 12.03 -14.98
C ASP A 52 -28.23 11.76 -15.38
N ALA A 53 -27.42 11.23 -14.46
CA ALA A 53 -26.05 10.81 -14.73
C ALA A 53 -25.98 9.60 -15.69
N ARG A 54 -26.88 8.62 -15.54
CA ARG A 54 -27.04 7.52 -16.50
C ARG A 54 -27.43 8.03 -17.89
N ALA A 55 -28.33 9.00 -17.97
CA ALA A 55 -28.72 9.64 -19.22
C ALA A 55 -27.56 10.45 -19.85
N ALA A 56 -26.73 11.11 -19.04
CA ALA A 56 -25.55 11.85 -19.50
C ALA A 56 -24.44 10.91 -20.02
N ALA A 57 -24.18 9.79 -19.34
CA ALA A 57 -23.24 8.76 -19.80
C ALA A 57 -23.72 8.08 -21.10
N ALA A 58 -25.03 7.80 -21.21
CA ALA A 58 -25.64 7.26 -22.42
C ALA A 58 -25.61 8.26 -23.61
N ARG A 59 -25.66 9.57 -23.35
CA ARG A 59 -25.49 10.62 -24.37
C ARG A 59 -24.06 10.73 -24.86
N LYS A 60 -23.05 10.56 -23.99
CA LYS A 60 -21.63 10.59 -24.40
C LYS A 60 -21.24 9.45 -25.35
N ASN A 61 -21.91 8.29 -25.27
CA ASN A 61 -21.69 7.17 -26.18
C ASN A 61 -22.46 7.27 -27.52
N ARG A 62 -23.28 8.32 -27.74
CA ARG A 62 -24.03 8.51 -29.01
C ARG A 62 -23.61 9.72 -29.83
N PHE A 63 -22.69 10.54 -29.34
CA PHE A 63 -22.13 11.69 -30.08
C PHE A 63 -20.71 11.38 -30.56
N ALA A 64 -20.63 10.38 -31.42
CA ALA A 64 -19.57 10.24 -32.41
C ALA A 64 -20.27 9.98 -33.75
N ASP A 65 -21.17 10.89 -34.15
CA ASP A 65 -21.57 11.10 -35.55
C ASP A 65 -22.54 12.30 -35.67
N THR A 66 -22.27 13.15 -36.66
CA THR A 66 -23.08 14.26 -37.23
C THR A 66 -23.05 15.66 -36.60
N ASN A 67 -22.64 16.63 -37.44
CA ASN A 67 -22.78 18.09 -37.33
C ASN A 67 -24.22 18.54 -37.64
N SER A 68 -24.74 19.54 -36.92
CA SER A 68 -25.37 20.80 -37.43
C SER A 68 -26.34 21.47 -36.44
N ASP A 69 -26.18 22.80 -36.32
CA ASP A 69 -27.09 23.91 -36.01
C ASP A 69 -28.22 23.89 -34.94
N ALA A 70 -28.07 24.87 -34.04
CA ALA A 70 -29.02 25.90 -33.56
C ALA A 70 -30.42 25.54 -33.02
N GLY A 71 -30.74 26.12 -31.84
CA GLY A 71 -32.13 26.27 -31.38
C GLY A 71 -32.29 26.61 -29.90
N SER A 72 -32.31 27.91 -29.58
CA SER A 72 -32.67 28.48 -28.28
C SER A 72 -34.11 28.17 -27.83
N THR A 73 -34.33 27.95 -26.53
CA THR A 73 -35.55 28.42 -25.82
C THR A 73 -35.37 28.28 -24.30
N HIS A 74 -35.18 29.42 -23.63
CA HIS A 74 -35.30 29.55 -22.17
C HIS A 74 -36.76 29.84 -21.80
N SER A 75 -37.25 29.20 -20.75
CA SER A 75 -38.46 29.63 -20.02
C SER A 75 -38.12 29.89 -18.56
N PHE A 76 -38.24 31.16 -18.20
CA PHE A 76 -38.18 31.72 -16.85
C PHE A 76 -39.38 31.28 -16.00
N MET A 77 -39.16 31.03 -14.72
CA MET A 77 -40.12 31.39 -13.67
C MET A 77 -39.40 31.98 -12.45
N THR A 78 -39.62 33.27 -12.27
CA THR A 78 -39.27 34.11 -11.13
C THR A 78 -40.25 33.94 -9.97
N THR A 79 -39.77 33.95 -8.72
CA THR A 79 -40.42 34.71 -7.61
C THR A 79 -39.48 34.88 -6.40
N SER A 80 -38.99 36.12 -6.27
CA SER A 80 -38.91 36.99 -5.07
C SER A 80 -38.24 36.52 -3.76
N THR A 81 -36.98 36.93 -3.64
CA THR A 81 -36.30 37.69 -2.55
C THR A 81 -37.05 38.08 -1.27
N SER A 82 -36.36 37.88 -0.13
CA SER A 82 -36.29 38.87 0.96
C SER A 82 -34.82 39.11 1.34
N THR A 83 -34.47 40.38 1.51
CA THR A 83 -33.13 40.96 1.57
C THR A 83 -32.64 41.14 3.01
N SER A 84 -31.34 40.88 3.26
CA SER A 84 -30.55 41.78 4.12
C SER A 84 -29.05 41.72 3.80
N LYS A 85 -28.61 42.84 3.19
CA LYS A 85 -27.32 43.56 3.30
C LYS A 85 -25.99 42.84 2.94
N SER A 86 -25.68 42.98 1.65
CA SER A 86 -24.40 43.40 1.04
C SER A 86 -23.16 43.56 1.93
N SER A 87 -22.08 42.89 1.53
CA SER A 87 -20.80 43.58 1.26
C SER A 87 -20.11 42.91 0.07
N SER A 88 -19.41 43.75 -0.68
CA SER A 88 -18.87 43.57 -2.03
C SER A 88 -18.02 42.31 -2.21
N SER A 89 -18.27 41.59 -3.30
CA SER A 89 -17.28 40.73 -3.96
C SER A 89 -16.18 41.62 -4.52
N THR A 90 -15.22 41.96 -3.68
CA THR A 90 -13.96 42.53 -4.14
C THR A 90 -13.13 41.35 -4.61
N SER A 91 -12.86 41.28 -5.91
CA SER A 91 -11.75 40.51 -6.46
C SER A 91 -10.48 40.96 -5.75
N ILE A 92 -10.03 40.17 -4.76
CA ILE A 92 -8.78 40.43 -4.07
C ILE A 92 -7.68 39.99 -5.03
N GLU A 93 -6.98 40.98 -5.59
CA GLU A 93 -5.61 40.82 -6.09
C GLU A 93 -4.81 40.11 -4.99
N TYR A 94 -4.42 38.86 -5.25
CA TYR A 94 -3.29 38.28 -4.54
C TYR A 94 -2.12 39.25 -4.69
N ASP A 95 -1.29 39.41 -3.65
CA ASP A 95 -0.06 40.18 -3.74
C ASP A 95 0.93 39.43 -4.67
N ASP A 96 0.68 39.51 -5.98
CA ASP A 96 1.44 38.91 -7.08
C ASP A 96 2.90 39.34 -7.06
N ARG A 97 3.18 40.50 -6.45
CA ARG A 97 4.52 41.08 -6.39
C ARG A 97 5.51 40.21 -5.64
N ASN A 98 5.10 39.47 -4.60
CA ASN A 98 6.03 38.62 -3.84
C ASN A 98 6.31 37.27 -4.51
N VAL A 99 5.39 36.76 -5.33
CA VAL A 99 5.60 35.52 -6.09
C VAL A 99 6.38 35.81 -7.37
N GLN A 100 6.02 36.85 -8.12
CA GLN A 100 6.75 37.26 -9.33
C GLN A 100 8.21 37.67 -9.03
N ASN A 101 8.50 38.32 -7.90
CA ASN A 101 9.86 38.71 -7.52
C ASN A 101 10.79 37.53 -7.17
N LEU A 102 10.24 36.34 -6.87
CA LEU A 102 11.01 35.14 -6.50
C LEU A 102 11.22 34.16 -7.66
N LEU A 103 10.53 34.38 -8.78
CA LEU A 103 10.62 33.54 -9.98
C LEU A 103 11.68 34.15 -10.91
N SER A 104 12.54 33.33 -11.52
CA SER A 104 13.32 33.79 -12.67
C SER A 104 12.34 34.25 -13.76
N ALA A 105 12.74 35.22 -14.60
CA ALA A 105 11.87 35.78 -15.63
C ALA A 105 11.17 34.71 -16.49
N ASP A 106 11.86 33.59 -16.77
CA ASP A 106 11.32 32.43 -17.51
C ASP A 106 10.23 31.65 -16.75
N ILE A 107 10.28 31.58 -15.42
CA ILE A 107 9.28 30.87 -14.60
C ILE A 107 8.09 31.79 -14.31
N ALA A 108 8.32 33.10 -14.15
CA ALA A 108 7.24 34.09 -14.01
C ALA A 108 6.35 34.11 -15.26
N HIS A 109 6.94 34.07 -16.46
CA HIS A 109 6.20 34.01 -17.72
C HIS A 109 5.35 32.73 -17.86
N ARG A 110 5.86 31.59 -17.38
CA ARG A 110 5.10 30.32 -17.36
C ARG A 110 4.03 30.27 -16.25
N TYR A 111 4.19 31.05 -15.18
CA TYR A 111 3.16 31.23 -14.15
C TYR A 111 1.99 32.07 -14.69
N ASP A 112 2.26 33.12 -15.47
CA ASP A 112 1.23 33.93 -16.12
C ASP A 112 0.47 33.16 -17.22
N GLU A 113 1.08 32.13 -17.82
CA GLU A 113 0.44 31.20 -18.78
C GLU A 113 -0.50 30.17 -18.13
N LEU A 114 -0.49 30.01 -16.79
CA LEU A 114 -1.50 29.22 -16.09
C LEU A 114 -2.83 29.99 -16.15
N ASP A 115 -3.84 29.45 -16.83
CA ASP A 115 -5.13 30.09 -17.12
C ASP A 115 -5.76 30.81 -15.91
N ASN A 116 -5.55 32.12 -15.84
CA ASN A 116 -6.03 33.04 -14.81
C ASN A 116 -7.34 33.77 -15.21
N SER A 117 -8.11 33.23 -16.17
CA SER A 117 -9.37 33.84 -16.59
C SER A 117 -10.42 33.88 -15.46
N PRO A 118 -11.16 35.00 -15.27
CA PRO A 118 -12.20 35.10 -14.25
C PRO A 118 -13.33 34.13 -14.54
N TYR A 119 -13.86 33.47 -13.50
CA TYR A 119 -14.95 32.51 -13.64
C TYR A 119 -16.19 33.16 -14.28
N SER A 120 -16.81 32.43 -15.21
CA SER A 120 -18.16 32.79 -15.67
C SER A 120 -19.16 32.65 -14.52
N SER A 121 -20.27 33.39 -14.59
CA SER A 121 -21.36 33.31 -13.61
C SER A 121 -21.97 31.91 -13.48
N GLU A 122 -21.87 31.07 -14.52
CA GLU A 122 -22.25 29.65 -14.48
C GLU A 122 -21.23 28.79 -13.72
N GLU A 123 -19.93 29.02 -13.90
CA GLU A 123 -18.87 28.30 -13.17
C GLU A 123 -18.91 28.61 -11.67
N GLN A 124 -19.19 29.86 -11.30
CA GLN A 124 -19.38 30.27 -9.91
C GLN A 124 -20.62 29.60 -9.30
N ALA A 125 -21.73 29.55 -10.04
CA ALA A 125 -22.93 28.85 -9.61
C ALA A 125 -22.71 27.34 -9.48
N LEU A 126 -21.92 26.70 -10.35
CA LEU A 126 -21.55 25.27 -10.25
C LEU A 126 -20.63 24.99 -9.05
N HIS A 127 -19.69 25.90 -8.78
CA HIS A 127 -18.80 25.84 -7.61
C HIS A 127 -19.58 26.02 -6.29
N GLN A 128 -20.64 26.83 -6.32
CA GLN A 128 -21.59 27.02 -5.21
C GLN A 128 -22.60 25.86 -5.12
N PHE A 129 -23.05 25.25 -6.23
CA PHE A 129 -23.94 24.07 -6.21
C PHE A 129 -23.26 22.80 -5.66
N ASN A 130 -21.93 22.76 -5.70
CA ASN A 130 -21.07 21.67 -5.18
C ASN A 130 -20.98 21.56 -3.64
N PHE A 131 -21.81 22.27 -2.86
CA PHE A 131 -21.88 22.05 -1.40
C PHE A 131 -22.41 20.65 -1.03
N LYS A 132 -23.28 20.04 -1.84
CA LYS A 132 -23.83 18.68 -1.60
C LYS A 132 -22.82 17.53 -1.77
N HIS A 133 -21.72 17.75 -2.51
CA HIS A 133 -20.64 16.76 -2.77
C HIS A 133 -19.28 17.22 -2.23
N SER A 134 -19.30 18.09 -1.21
CA SER A 134 -18.14 18.76 -0.64
C SER A 134 -17.29 17.84 0.23
N GLU A 135 -17.94 16.93 0.96
CA GLU A 135 -17.30 16.04 1.92
C GLU A 135 -17.06 14.65 1.34
N PHE A 136 -17.98 14.15 0.49
CA PHE A 136 -17.87 12.87 -0.20
C PHE A 136 -18.32 12.98 -1.66
N GLY A 137 -17.41 12.67 -2.59
CA GLY A 137 -17.66 12.73 -4.02
C GLY A 137 -18.55 11.57 -4.50
N HIS A 138 -19.46 11.86 -5.43
CA HIS A 138 -20.29 10.85 -6.06
C HIS A 138 -19.50 10.06 -7.12
N CYS A 139 -19.70 8.74 -7.18
CA CYS A 139 -19.10 7.87 -8.19
C CYS A 139 -19.97 6.63 -8.39
N ALA A 140 -20.82 6.66 -9.41
CA ALA A 140 -21.67 5.53 -9.81
C ALA A 140 -20.93 4.53 -10.74
N ASP A 141 -19.78 4.92 -11.30
CA ASP A 141 -19.02 4.07 -12.20
C ASP A 141 -18.32 2.93 -11.43
N GLU A 142 -18.70 1.69 -11.71
CA GLU A 142 -18.09 0.48 -11.14
C GLU A 142 -16.69 0.20 -11.71
N SER A 143 -16.32 0.76 -12.86
CA SER A 143 -14.96 0.61 -13.41
C SER A 143 -13.90 1.35 -12.57
N TYR A 144 -14.32 2.34 -11.77
CA TYR A 144 -13.46 3.07 -10.84
C TYR A 144 -13.39 2.42 -9.45
N ARG A 145 -13.35 1.08 -9.45
CA ARG A 145 -13.32 0.23 -8.26
C ARG A 145 -12.21 -0.80 -8.42
N PHE A 146 -11.44 -1.01 -7.36
CA PHE A 146 -10.38 -2.03 -7.32
C PHE A 146 -10.32 -2.70 -5.96
N THR A 147 -10.01 -3.99 -5.89
CA THR A 147 -9.89 -4.69 -4.61
C THR A 147 -8.43 -4.83 -4.23
N SER A 148 -8.00 -4.16 -3.15
CA SER A 148 -6.65 -4.30 -2.58
C SER A 148 -6.52 -5.65 -1.88
N ALA A 149 -5.78 -6.58 -2.47
CA ALA A 149 -5.48 -7.88 -1.90
C ALA A 149 -4.18 -8.45 -2.51
N TRP A 150 -3.38 -9.13 -1.69
CA TRP A 150 -2.22 -9.89 -2.16
C TRP A 150 -2.65 -11.28 -2.63
N LYS A 151 -2.02 -11.78 -3.69
CA LYS A 151 -2.29 -13.11 -4.22
C LYS A 151 -1.33 -14.13 -3.57
N PRO A 152 -1.85 -15.18 -2.90
CA PRO A 152 -1.03 -16.27 -2.41
C PRO A 152 -0.21 -16.85 -3.58
N ASN A 153 1.11 -16.95 -3.42
CA ASN A 153 2.11 -17.38 -4.42
C ASN A 153 2.74 -16.28 -5.30
N THR A 154 2.40 -15.01 -5.09
CA THR A 154 3.19 -13.91 -5.67
C THR A 154 4.27 -13.46 -4.70
N PRO A 155 5.54 -13.26 -5.09
CA PRO A 155 6.54 -12.74 -4.18
C PRO A 155 6.10 -11.37 -3.63
N VAL A 156 6.37 -11.11 -2.35
CA VAL A 156 6.21 -9.75 -1.81
C VAL A 156 7.27 -8.89 -2.48
N ILE A 157 6.83 -7.88 -3.23
CA ILE A 157 7.72 -6.99 -3.96
C ILE A 157 8.24 -5.97 -2.96
N ASN A 158 9.54 -6.01 -2.67
CA ASN A 158 10.20 -4.94 -1.94
C ASN A 158 10.28 -3.71 -2.87
N HIS A 159 9.64 -2.63 -2.45
CA HIS A 159 9.77 -1.33 -3.11
C HIS A 159 11.17 -0.79 -2.81
N LEU A 160 12.07 -0.90 -3.78
CA LEU A 160 13.34 -0.21 -3.73
C LEU A 160 13.06 1.28 -3.95
N ASP A 161 13.45 2.10 -2.99
CA ASP A 161 13.39 3.55 -3.12
C ASP A 161 14.23 3.96 -4.34
N GLU A 162 13.58 4.52 -5.35
CA GLU A 162 14.29 5.05 -6.50
C GLU A 162 15.07 6.29 -6.09
N ASP A 163 16.39 6.20 -6.13
CA ASP A 163 17.26 7.35 -6.00
C ASP A 163 17.14 8.23 -7.26
N PRO A 164 17.05 9.56 -7.11
CA PRO A 164 17.09 10.43 -8.26
C PRO A 164 18.49 10.40 -8.90
N SER A 165 18.63 10.98 -10.09
CA SER A 165 19.94 11.11 -10.73
C SER A 165 20.96 11.78 -9.81
N TYR A 166 22.24 11.38 -9.90
CA TYR A 166 23.31 11.96 -9.10
C TYR A 166 23.37 13.48 -9.19
N TYR A 167 22.99 14.05 -10.33
CA TYR A 167 22.87 15.50 -10.52
C TYR A 167 21.88 16.14 -9.53
N ILE A 168 20.69 15.56 -9.35
CA ILE A 168 19.68 16.07 -8.41
C ILE A 168 20.14 15.90 -6.97
N LEU A 169 20.77 14.78 -6.62
CA LEU A 169 21.34 14.58 -5.28
C LEU A 169 22.42 15.63 -4.99
N LEU A 170 23.41 15.77 -5.88
CA LEU A 170 24.53 16.69 -5.71
C LEU A 170 24.07 18.14 -5.58
N THR A 171 23.16 18.57 -6.44
CA THR A 171 22.59 19.94 -6.36
C THR A 171 21.76 20.15 -5.09
N THR A 172 21.02 19.14 -4.63
CA THR A 172 20.28 19.20 -3.35
C THR A 172 21.24 19.31 -2.16
N TYR A 173 22.29 18.48 -2.11
CA TYR A 173 23.32 18.57 -1.06
C TYR A 173 24.03 19.92 -1.09
N PHE A 174 24.41 20.41 -2.27
CA PHE A 174 25.06 21.71 -2.42
C PHE A 174 24.16 22.85 -1.93
N SER A 175 22.86 22.77 -2.19
CA SER A 175 21.89 23.78 -1.76
C SER A 175 21.74 23.81 -0.23
N TYR A 176 21.63 22.64 0.41
CA TYR A 176 21.65 22.57 1.87
C TYR A 176 22.99 23.04 2.44
N LEU A 177 24.13 22.69 1.82
CA LEU A 177 25.45 23.13 2.26
C LEU A 177 25.55 24.66 2.28
N ILE A 178 25.13 25.32 1.20
CA ILE A 178 25.10 26.80 1.13
C ILE A 178 24.23 27.36 2.27
N LEU A 179 23.01 26.85 2.44
CA LEU A 179 22.08 27.36 3.46
C LEU A 179 22.60 27.12 4.89
N ILE A 180 23.26 25.98 5.13
CA ILE A 180 23.84 25.63 6.42
C ILE A 180 25.05 26.53 6.72
N VAL A 181 25.97 26.70 5.76
CA VAL A 181 27.15 27.57 5.91
C VAL A 181 26.73 29.01 6.17
N LEU A 182 25.83 29.57 5.35
CA LEU A 182 25.32 30.93 5.52
C LEU A 182 24.58 31.09 6.85
N GLY A 183 23.81 30.09 7.26
CA GLY A 183 23.10 30.08 8.54
C GLY A 183 24.08 30.11 9.72
N HIS A 184 25.15 29.31 9.68
CA HIS A 184 26.18 29.29 10.72
C HIS A 184 27.00 30.57 10.77
N LEU A 185 27.35 31.15 9.60
CA LEU A 185 28.00 32.47 9.54
C LEU A 185 27.11 33.55 10.19
N ARG A 186 25.80 33.53 9.91
CA ARG A 186 24.85 34.46 10.54
C ARG A 186 24.74 34.23 12.06
N ASP A 187 24.69 32.99 12.52
CA ASP A 187 24.68 32.67 13.95
C ASP A 187 25.99 33.10 14.64
N PHE A 188 27.13 32.92 13.99
CA PHE A 188 28.44 33.34 14.50
C PHE A 188 28.50 34.86 14.72
N PHE A 189 28.20 35.64 13.68
CA PHE A 189 28.16 37.10 13.78
C PHE A 189 27.05 37.59 14.72
N GLY A 190 25.90 36.91 14.74
CA GLY A 190 24.79 37.20 15.65
C GLY A 190 25.16 37.04 17.11
N LYS A 191 25.82 35.92 17.47
CA LYS A 191 26.34 35.69 18.83
C LYS A 191 27.41 36.72 19.22
N ARG A 192 28.24 37.16 18.27
CA ARG A 192 29.34 38.10 18.52
C ARG A 192 28.92 39.57 18.65
N PHE A 193 27.97 40.01 17.83
CA PHE A 193 27.56 41.41 17.73
C PHE A 193 26.18 41.71 18.35
N HIS A 194 25.34 40.69 18.56
CA HIS A 194 23.98 40.81 19.10
C HIS A 194 23.69 39.76 20.18
N SER A 195 24.64 39.57 21.12
CA SER A 195 24.62 38.47 22.11
C SER A 195 23.32 38.34 22.92
N HIS A 196 22.65 39.47 23.22
CA HIS A 196 21.37 39.47 23.95
C HIS A 196 20.29 38.63 23.27
N ALA A 197 20.16 38.73 21.93
CA ALA A 197 19.16 37.99 21.17
C ALA A 197 19.46 36.47 21.08
N TYR A 198 20.72 36.07 21.29
CA TYR A 198 21.20 34.69 21.18
C TYR A 198 21.44 34.01 22.54
N LYS A 199 21.06 34.66 23.65
CA LYS A 199 21.27 34.14 25.01
C LYS A 199 20.69 32.73 25.23
N HIS A 200 19.55 32.43 24.61
CA HIS A 200 18.89 31.12 24.67
C HIS A 200 19.66 29.99 23.96
N LEU A 201 20.64 30.32 23.11
CA LEU A 201 21.50 29.40 22.36
C LEU A 201 22.91 29.30 22.96
N MET A 202 23.13 29.95 24.10
CA MET A 202 24.41 30.01 24.78
C MET A 202 24.25 29.39 26.17
N PRO A 203 25.24 28.62 26.66
CA PRO A 203 25.29 28.24 28.06
C PRO A 203 25.23 29.50 28.94
N SER A 204 24.39 29.47 29.98
CA SER A 204 24.23 30.58 30.92
C SER A 204 24.12 30.02 32.33
N ASN A 205 24.85 30.61 33.28
CA ASN A 205 24.80 30.27 34.70
C ASN A 205 25.05 28.77 35.00
N GLY A 206 25.95 28.12 34.27
CA GLY A 206 26.25 26.69 34.45
C GLY A 206 25.22 25.72 33.83
N TYR A 207 24.16 26.23 33.22
CA TYR A 207 23.19 25.44 32.46
C TYR A 207 23.59 25.35 30.99
N ALA A 208 23.44 24.15 30.43
CA ALA A 208 23.53 23.93 28.99
C ALA A 208 22.44 24.72 28.25
N ALA A 209 22.65 25.01 26.96
CA ALA A 209 21.61 25.59 26.12
C ALA A 209 20.37 24.68 26.12
N LEU A 210 19.18 25.29 26.13
CA LEU A 210 17.90 24.56 26.24
C LEU A 210 17.60 23.66 25.04
N ASN A 211 18.23 23.92 23.88
CA ASN A 211 17.92 23.24 22.63
C ASN A 211 19.14 22.51 22.06
N SER A 212 18.91 21.42 21.32
CA SER A 212 19.94 20.73 20.54
C SER A 212 20.53 21.65 19.46
N ASP A 213 21.80 21.47 19.12
CA ASP A 213 22.52 22.38 18.22
C ASP A 213 21.89 22.41 16.81
N PHE A 214 21.62 21.25 16.21
CA PHE A 214 21.10 21.18 14.85
C PHE A 214 19.59 21.38 14.74
N ASP A 215 18.77 20.85 15.66
CA ASP A 215 17.30 20.99 15.57
C ASP A 215 16.87 22.45 15.71
N SER A 216 17.51 23.16 16.64
CA SER A 216 17.33 24.59 16.84
C SER A 216 17.78 25.37 15.60
N PHE A 217 18.94 25.01 15.05
CA PHE A 217 19.47 25.63 13.83
C PHE A 217 18.51 25.45 12.66
N TYR A 218 18.09 24.22 12.38
CA TYR A 218 17.17 23.89 11.31
C TYR A 218 15.86 24.65 11.47
N SER A 219 15.25 24.64 12.66
CA SER A 219 13.98 25.32 12.92
C SER A 219 14.08 26.84 12.66
N ARG A 220 15.13 27.49 13.18
CA ARG A 220 15.31 28.95 13.06
C ARG A 220 15.76 29.42 11.69
N ARG A 221 16.63 28.65 11.01
CA ARG A 221 17.32 29.10 9.80
C ARG A 221 16.76 28.49 8.52
N LEU A 222 16.19 27.29 8.59
CA LEU A 222 15.70 26.58 7.42
C LEU A 222 14.17 26.53 7.44
N LYS A 223 13.59 25.86 8.44
CA LYS A 223 12.15 25.64 8.53
C LYS A 223 11.34 26.94 8.56
N ALA A 224 11.73 27.92 9.37
CA ALA A 224 11.02 29.19 9.49
C ALA A 224 10.76 29.88 8.13
N ARG A 225 11.69 29.78 7.18
CA ARG A 225 11.53 30.36 5.83
C ARG A 225 10.47 29.63 4.99
N MET A 226 10.15 28.40 5.37
CA MET A 226 9.19 27.54 4.70
C MET A 226 7.89 27.39 5.49
N ASP A 227 7.73 28.11 6.62
CA ASP A 227 6.60 27.91 7.54
C ASP A 227 5.23 28.19 6.91
N ASP A 228 5.16 28.92 5.79
CA ASP A 228 3.91 29.12 5.06
C ASP A 228 3.34 27.84 4.41
N CYS A 229 4.18 26.88 4.04
CA CYS A 229 3.72 25.58 3.56
C CYS A 229 3.47 24.57 4.69
N PHE A 230 3.80 24.92 5.95
CA PHE A 230 3.55 24.09 7.13
C PHE A 230 2.38 24.62 7.97
N SER A 231 1.73 23.71 8.70
CA SER A 231 0.73 24.05 9.72
C SER A 231 -0.34 25.05 9.26
N ARG A 232 -0.84 24.89 8.03
CA ARG A 232 -1.93 25.74 7.50
C ARG A 232 -3.19 25.52 8.32
N PRO A 233 -3.78 26.57 8.91
CA PRO A 233 -5.00 26.45 9.68
C PRO A 233 -6.17 26.16 8.75
N ILE A 234 -7.08 25.34 9.25
CA ILE A 234 -8.25 24.87 8.53
C ILE A 234 -9.49 25.06 9.41
N THR A 235 -10.66 25.07 8.79
CA THR A 235 -11.94 25.00 9.47
C THR A 235 -12.87 24.03 8.75
N GLY A 236 -13.84 23.47 9.49
CA GLY A 236 -14.77 22.46 8.99
C GLY A 236 -14.19 21.04 8.96
N VAL A 237 -14.93 20.14 8.32
CA VAL A 237 -14.58 18.71 8.23
C VAL A 237 -13.52 18.49 7.16
N PRO A 238 -12.43 17.74 7.43
CA PRO A 238 -11.40 17.44 6.45
C PRO A 238 -11.84 16.30 5.51
N GLY A 239 -12.89 16.54 4.73
CA GLY A 239 -13.45 15.63 3.72
C GLY A 239 -12.75 15.77 2.36
N ARG A 240 -13.47 15.50 1.26
CA ARG A 240 -13.01 15.71 -0.14
C ARG A 240 -12.47 17.13 -0.38
N SER A 241 -13.15 18.14 0.16
CA SER A 241 -12.69 19.53 0.16
C SER A 241 -12.45 20.04 1.58
N ILE A 242 -11.63 21.09 1.71
CA ILE A 242 -11.27 21.71 2.98
C ILE A 242 -11.24 23.23 2.86
N THR A 243 -11.56 23.93 3.94
CA THR A 243 -11.50 25.39 4.00
C THR A 243 -10.25 25.80 4.76
N LEU A 244 -9.34 26.48 4.07
CA LEU A 244 -8.15 27.10 4.64
C LEU A 244 -8.52 28.44 5.28
N LEU A 245 -7.90 28.76 6.42
CA LEU A 245 -7.87 30.13 6.91
C LEU A 245 -6.63 30.80 6.32
N ASP A 246 -6.83 31.84 5.52
CA ASP A 246 -5.75 32.45 4.76
C ASP A 246 -4.80 33.19 5.71
N ARG A 247 -3.50 33.10 5.42
CA ARG A 247 -2.43 33.73 6.19
C ARG A 247 -1.54 34.53 5.27
N ALA A 248 -1.06 35.65 5.77
CA ALA A 248 -0.02 36.47 5.15
C ALA A 248 1.15 36.66 6.12
N SER A 249 2.32 36.95 5.58
CA SER A 249 3.50 37.36 6.34
C SER A 249 4.16 38.53 5.63
N ASP A 250 4.49 39.56 6.41
CA ASP A 250 5.18 40.76 5.95
C ASP A 250 6.67 40.74 6.40
N ASP A 251 7.13 39.64 7.00
CA ASP A 251 8.42 39.53 7.72
C ASP A 251 9.17 38.21 7.45
N ASN A 252 9.03 37.67 6.23
CA ASN A 252 9.65 36.41 5.79
C ASN A 252 9.27 35.20 6.65
N ASN A 253 7.98 35.03 6.92
CA ASN A 253 7.39 33.94 7.70
C ASN A 253 7.81 33.93 9.18
N THR A 254 8.34 35.03 9.72
CA THR A 254 8.63 35.15 11.15
C THR A 254 7.33 35.20 11.95
N THR A 255 6.34 35.92 11.43
CA THR A 255 4.96 35.93 11.91
C THR A 255 4.01 35.65 10.76
N LEU A 256 2.95 34.88 11.05
CA LEU A 256 1.88 34.56 10.10
C LEU A 256 0.56 35.11 10.66
N ARG A 257 0.06 36.19 10.06
CA ARG A 257 -1.22 36.81 10.44
C ARG A 257 -2.35 36.21 9.64
N LEU A 258 -3.45 35.87 10.31
CA LEU A 258 -4.70 35.53 9.64
C LEU A 258 -5.23 36.77 8.91
N THR A 259 -5.59 36.65 7.65
CA THR A 259 -6.13 37.75 6.85
C THR A 259 -7.61 38.01 7.15
N GLY A 260 -8.29 37.04 7.78
CA GLY A 260 -9.74 37.02 7.97
C GLY A 260 -10.51 36.44 6.78
N THR A 261 -9.82 36.14 5.67
CA THR A 261 -10.40 35.47 4.50
C THR A 261 -10.21 33.95 4.59
N THR A 262 -10.99 33.22 3.79
CA THR A 262 -10.91 31.77 3.71
C THR A 262 -10.90 31.30 2.27
N SER A 263 -10.03 30.34 1.96
CA SER A 263 -9.96 29.71 0.64
C SER A 263 -10.42 28.27 0.72
N ARG A 264 -11.37 27.88 -0.13
CA ARG A 264 -11.83 26.50 -0.24
C ARG A 264 -11.01 25.76 -1.29
N ALA A 265 -10.58 24.54 -0.96
CA ALA A 265 -9.61 23.82 -1.76
C ALA A 265 -9.90 22.31 -1.79
N LEU A 266 -9.45 21.63 -2.84
CA LEU A 266 -9.43 20.16 -2.92
C LEU A 266 -8.43 19.63 -1.89
N ASN A 267 -8.88 18.69 -1.06
CA ASN A 267 -8.09 18.19 0.06
C ASN A 267 -7.48 16.83 -0.26
N ILE A 268 -6.17 16.80 -0.55
CA ILE A 268 -5.39 15.54 -0.65
C ILE A 268 -4.38 15.41 0.48
N SER A 269 -4.71 16.00 1.63
CA SER A 269 -3.83 16.14 2.80
C SER A 269 -4.32 15.43 4.06
N SER A 270 -5.58 14.98 4.07
CA SER A 270 -6.23 14.37 5.22
C SER A 270 -6.08 12.84 5.24
N TYR A 271 -6.02 12.26 6.44
CA TYR A 271 -6.01 10.81 6.64
C TYR A 271 -7.41 10.19 6.71
N ASN A 272 -8.44 10.93 6.30
CA ASN A 272 -9.82 10.47 6.21
C ASN A 272 -10.01 9.48 5.05
N TYR A 273 -9.30 8.35 5.09
CA TYR A 273 -9.14 7.43 3.96
C TYR A 273 -10.46 6.85 3.45
N LEU A 274 -11.39 6.48 4.32
CA LEU A 274 -12.71 6.00 3.89
C LEU A 274 -13.76 7.10 3.80
N GLY A 275 -13.43 8.34 4.20
CA GLY A 275 -14.38 9.46 4.14
C GLY A 275 -15.50 9.37 5.18
N PHE A 276 -15.27 8.76 6.34
CA PHE A 276 -16.29 8.66 7.41
C PHE A 276 -16.38 9.91 8.28
N ALA A 277 -15.34 10.77 8.31
CA ALA A 277 -15.48 12.09 8.91
C ALA A 277 -16.28 12.99 7.96
N GLN A 278 -17.53 13.28 8.34
CA GLN A 278 -18.52 14.08 7.64
C GLN A 278 -19.32 14.90 8.66
N ALA A 279 -19.86 16.05 8.27
CA ALA A 279 -20.71 16.88 9.13
C ALA A 279 -22.16 16.36 9.19
N GLN A 280 -22.56 15.53 8.21
CA GLN A 280 -23.89 14.96 8.09
C GLN A 280 -23.81 13.49 7.64
N GLY A 281 -24.88 12.73 7.86
CA GLY A 281 -25.00 11.34 7.43
C GLY A 281 -24.93 10.35 8.59
N PRO A 282 -24.97 9.04 8.30
CA PRO A 282 -25.30 8.01 9.30
C PRO A 282 -24.38 8.00 10.51
N CYS A 283 -23.08 8.27 10.32
CA CYS A 283 -22.13 8.35 11.41
C CYS A 283 -22.34 9.62 12.25
N ALA A 284 -22.57 10.77 11.63
CA ALA A 284 -22.81 12.04 12.33
C ALA A 284 -24.13 12.00 13.12
N ASP A 285 -25.19 11.45 12.53
CA ASP A 285 -26.51 11.29 13.17
C ASP A 285 -26.41 10.35 14.38
N ALA A 286 -25.68 9.24 14.23
CA ALA A 286 -25.39 8.32 15.32
C ALA A 286 -24.62 9.00 16.45
N VAL A 287 -23.59 9.79 16.13
CA VAL A 287 -22.80 10.54 17.12
C VAL A 287 -23.67 11.54 17.87
N GLU A 288 -24.54 12.27 17.17
CA GLU A 288 -25.46 13.21 17.78
C GLU A 288 -26.37 12.51 18.80
N GLU A 289 -26.93 11.36 18.42
CA GLU A 289 -27.75 10.54 19.32
C GLU A 289 -26.95 9.99 20.51
N GLY A 290 -25.70 9.56 20.28
CA GLY A 290 -24.78 9.14 21.34
C GLY A 290 -24.53 10.27 22.35
N ILE A 291 -24.33 11.51 21.87
CA ILE A 291 -24.15 12.69 22.73
C ILE A 291 -25.42 12.98 23.53
N ARG A 292 -26.61 12.91 22.91
CA ARG A 292 -27.89 13.14 23.62
C ARG A 292 -28.09 12.16 24.78
N ARG A 293 -27.61 10.92 24.63
CA ARG A 293 -27.78 9.85 25.64
C ARG A 293 -26.71 9.84 26.72
N TYR A 294 -25.45 9.99 26.33
CA TYR A 294 -24.30 9.79 27.23
C TYR A 294 -23.56 11.09 27.58
N GLY A 295 -23.95 12.22 26.97
CA GLY A 295 -23.19 13.46 27.06
C GLY A 295 -21.86 13.40 26.28
N VAL A 296 -20.97 14.32 26.61
CA VAL A 296 -19.71 14.51 25.87
C VAL A 296 -18.50 13.80 26.48
N SER A 297 -18.52 13.46 27.76
CA SER A 297 -17.38 12.83 28.46
C SER A 297 -17.84 12.14 29.75
N ALA A 298 -17.15 11.06 30.13
CA ALA A 298 -17.32 10.42 31.43
C ALA A 298 -16.43 11.04 32.54
N CYS A 299 -15.52 11.95 32.18
CA CYS A 299 -14.67 12.73 33.10
C CYS A 299 -13.86 11.89 34.13
N GLY A 300 -13.39 10.70 33.75
CA GLY A 300 -12.60 9.84 34.62
C GLY A 300 -11.76 8.82 33.85
N ALA A 301 -10.84 8.15 34.55
CA ALA A 301 -10.05 7.06 34.00
C ALA A 301 -10.89 5.77 33.89
N ARG A 302 -10.46 4.84 33.01
CA ARG A 302 -11.17 3.58 32.75
C ARG A 302 -11.33 2.70 33.99
N LEU A 303 -10.33 2.65 34.88
CA LEU A 303 -10.38 1.83 36.11
C LEU A 303 -11.14 2.49 37.27
N GLU A 304 -11.56 3.74 37.12
CA GLU A 304 -12.35 4.47 38.11
C GLU A 304 -13.81 4.57 37.61
N ALA A 305 -14.36 5.78 37.51
CA ALA A 305 -15.72 6.02 37.06
C ALA A 305 -15.86 6.23 35.53
N GLY A 306 -14.76 6.18 34.77
CA GLY A 306 -14.75 6.56 33.34
C GLY A 306 -15.23 5.49 32.36
N THR A 307 -15.49 4.25 32.80
CA THR A 307 -15.95 3.19 31.90
C THR A 307 -17.47 3.19 31.74
N THR A 308 -17.94 3.29 30.51
CA THR A 308 -19.35 3.11 30.12
C THR A 308 -19.55 1.78 29.40
N ASP A 309 -20.80 1.36 29.23
CA ASP A 309 -21.18 0.21 28.40
C ASP A 309 -20.70 0.37 26.94
N LEU A 310 -20.69 1.60 26.39
CA LEU A 310 -20.16 1.87 25.05
C LEU A 310 -18.70 1.46 24.90
N HIS A 311 -17.87 1.64 25.93
CA HIS A 311 -16.47 1.23 25.87
C HIS A 311 -16.33 -0.28 25.67
N ASN A 312 -17.10 -1.06 26.43
CA ASN A 312 -17.09 -2.52 26.35
C ASN A 312 -17.63 -3.01 25.00
N GLN A 313 -18.65 -2.34 24.47
CA GLN A 313 -19.22 -2.66 23.15
C GLN A 313 -18.23 -2.37 22.03
N VAL A 314 -17.57 -1.21 22.05
CA VAL A 314 -16.54 -0.85 21.06
C VAL A 314 -15.36 -1.80 21.14
N GLU A 315 -14.87 -2.15 22.31
CA GLU A 315 -13.77 -3.12 22.46
C GLU A 315 -14.15 -4.50 21.92
N SER A 316 -15.38 -4.97 22.18
CA SER A 316 -15.91 -6.21 21.59
C SER A 316 -16.01 -6.14 20.07
N LEU A 317 -16.48 -5.01 19.53
CA LEU A 317 -16.59 -4.79 18.09
C LEU A 317 -15.22 -4.74 17.42
N VAL A 318 -14.25 -4.04 18.02
CA VAL A 318 -12.86 -3.97 17.55
C VAL A 318 -12.23 -5.36 17.51
N ALA A 319 -12.39 -6.16 18.57
CA ALA A 319 -11.86 -7.53 18.59
C ALA A 319 -12.43 -8.38 17.44
N LYS A 320 -13.73 -8.26 17.15
CA LYS A 320 -14.39 -8.94 16.01
C LYS A 320 -13.93 -8.41 14.65
N PHE A 321 -13.75 -7.08 14.54
CA PHE A 321 -13.26 -6.43 13.33
C PHE A 321 -11.85 -6.89 12.99
N VAL A 322 -10.96 -6.95 13.98
CA VAL A 322 -9.57 -7.39 13.77
C VAL A 322 -9.48 -8.90 13.61
N GLY A 323 -10.35 -9.67 14.28
CA GLY A 323 -10.30 -11.14 14.29
C GLY A 323 -9.48 -11.70 15.46
N THR A 324 -9.46 -11.00 16.60
CA THR A 324 -8.76 -11.43 17.83
C THR A 324 -9.74 -11.78 18.95
N GLN A 325 -9.23 -12.29 20.07
CA GLN A 325 -10.06 -12.70 21.21
C GLN A 325 -10.59 -11.51 22.02
N ASP A 326 -9.80 -10.45 22.17
CA ASP A 326 -10.16 -9.25 22.93
C ASP A 326 -9.38 -8.04 22.39
N ALA A 327 -9.81 -6.84 22.78
CA ALA A 327 -9.14 -5.58 22.47
C ALA A 327 -9.33 -4.58 23.62
N VAL A 328 -8.39 -3.65 23.78
CA VAL A 328 -8.50 -2.51 24.70
C VAL A 328 -8.29 -1.22 23.92
N ILE A 329 -9.15 -0.23 24.16
CA ILE A 329 -9.07 1.08 23.51
C ILE A 329 -8.36 2.12 24.37
N CYS A 330 -7.72 3.09 23.71
CA CYS A 330 -7.05 4.26 24.29
C CYS A 330 -7.54 5.53 23.58
N SER A 331 -7.71 6.61 24.33
CA SER A 331 -8.26 7.89 23.85
C SER A 331 -7.39 8.59 22.80
N MET A 332 -6.07 8.31 22.76
CA MET A 332 -5.12 8.98 21.88
C MET A 332 -4.26 7.98 21.10
N GLY A 333 -4.17 8.13 19.78
CA GLY A 333 -3.43 7.21 18.91
C GLY A 333 -1.93 7.10 19.22
N PHE A 334 -1.25 8.23 19.51
CA PHE A 334 0.16 8.23 19.93
C PHE A 334 0.36 7.57 21.30
N ALA A 335 -0.58 7.81 22.23
CA ALA A 335 -0.57 7.22 23.56
C ALA A 335 -0.67 5.69 23.48
N THR A 336 -1.50 5.15 22.58
CA THR A 336 -1.68 3.69 22.39
C THR A 336 -0.35 2.92 22.37
N ASN A 337 0.65 3.37 21.60
CA ASN A 337 1.99 2.74 21.63
C ASN A 337 2.78 3.13 22.88
N SER A 338 2.91 4.44 23.14
CA SER A 338 3.81 4.97 24.17
C SER A 338 3.45 4.56 25.59
N THR A 339 2.17 4.32 25.89
CA THR A 339 1.68 3.89 27.21
C THR A 339 1.59 2.37 27.37
N THR A 340 1.50 1.62 26.27
CA THR A 340 1.31 0.16 26.28
C THR A 340 2.63 -0.60 26.25
N LEU A 341 3.59 -0.18 25.42
CA LEU A 341 4.90 -0.84 25.31
C LEU A 341 5.62 -1.02 26.67
N PRO A 342 5.62 -0.02 27.59
CA PRO A 342 6.17 -0.19 28.94
C PRO A 342 5.52 -1.30 29.77
N ALA A 343 4.28 -1.70 29.47
CA ALA A 343 3.60 -2.81 30.14
C ALA A 343 3.93 -4.18 29.53
N LEU A 344 4.48 -4.22 28.30
CA LEU A 344 4.79 -5.44 27.55
C LEU A 344 6.23 -5.91 27.77
N VAL A 345 7.18 -4.97 27.76
CA VAL A 345 8.62 -5.19 27.82
C VAL A 345 9.27 -4.35 28.92
N GLY A 346 10.49 -4.72 29.33
CA GLY A 346 11.27 -3.95 30.30
C GLY A 346 12.69 -4.47 30.44
N LYS A 347 13.34 -4.21 31.59
CA LYS A 347 14.73 -4.65 31.85
C LYS A 347 14.92 -6.17 31.64
N GLY A 348 15.86 -6.51 30.76
CA GLY A 348 16.18 -7.89 30.35
C GLY A 348 15.36 -8.41 29.16
N CYS A 349 14.51 -7.59 28.55
CA CYS A 349 13.90 -7.84 27.25
C CYS A 349 14.69 -7.14 26.13
N LEU A 350 14.52 -7.64 24.91
CA LEU A 350 14.99 -7.03 23.67
C LEU A 350 13.79 -6.61 22.83
N VAL A 351 13.83 -5.38 22.32
CA VAL A 351 12.97 -4.90 21.24
C VAL A 351 13.81 -4.80 19.97
N ILE A 352 13.39 -5.49 18.93
CA ILE A 352 13.89 -5.31 17.57
C ILE A 352 12.91 -4.38 16.87
N SER A 353 13.41 -3.24 16.36
CA SER A 353 12.60 -2.19 15.75
C SER A 353 13.01 -2.02 14.29
N ASP A 354 12.05 -1.90 13.40
CA ASP A 354 12.32 -1.36 12.06
C ASP A 354 12.90 0.06 12.19
N GLU A 355 13.83 0.43 11.32
CA GLU A 355 14.51 1.73 11.38
C GLU A 355 13.57 2.90 11.12
N LEU A 356 12.48 2.71 10.39
CA LEU A 356 11.49 3.75 10.09
C LEU A 356 10.31 3.79 11.06
N ASN A 357 10.30 2.93 12.09
CA ASN A 357 9.24 2.92 13.09
C ASN A 357 8.97 4.30 13.70
N HIS A 358 7.68 4.60 13.80
CA HIS A 358 7.12 5.86 14.26
C HIS A 358 7.61 6.25 15.66
N ALA A 359 7.68 7.56 15.90
CA ALA A 359 8.14 8.12 17.15
C ALA A 359 7.40 7.56 18.37
N SER A 360 6.09 7.30 18.27
CA SER A 360 5.30 6.75 19.40
C SER A 360 5.81 5.39 19.89
N ILE A 361 6.28 4.54 18.98
CA ILE A 361 6.93 3.26 19.30
C ILE A 361 8.26 3.53 20.00
N ARG A 362 9.11 4.39 19.42
CA ARG A 362 10.43 4.74 19.99
C ARG A 362 10.30 5.30 21.41
N PHE A 363 9.33 6.18 21.66
CA PHE A 363 9.04 6.72 22.99
C PHE A 363 8.58 5.62 23.96
N GLY A 364 7.64 4.76 23.56
CA GLY A 364 7.16 3.66 24.39
C GLY A 364 8.25 2.65 24.76
N VAL A 365 9.09 2.28 23.80
CA VAL A 365 10.23 1.39 24.04
C VAL A 365 11.24 2.05 24.99
N ARG A 366 11.55 3.34 24.79
CA ARG A 366 12.47 4.08 25.68
C ARG A 366 11.96 4.12 27.12
N LEU A 367 10.67 4.33 27.33
CA LEU A 367 10.04 4.34 28.66
C LEU A 367 10.08 2.95 29.34
N SER A 368 10.10 1.87 28.57
CA SER A 368 10.15 0.51 29.11
C SER A 368 11.49 0.13 29.76
N GLY A 369 12.59 0.76 29.34
CA GLY A 369 13.95 0.38 29.75
C GLY A 369 14.42 -0.98 29.19
N ALA A 370 13.76 -1.49 28.14
CA ALA A 370 14.24 -2.64 27.38
C ALA A 370 15.48 -2.28 26.52
N ASN A 371 16.27 -3.30 26.15
CA ASN A 371 17.32 -3.10 25.14
C ASN A 371 16.67 -2.97 23.76
N VAL A 372 17.27 -2.16 22.89
CA VAL A 372 16.75 -1.90 21.54
C VAL A 372 17.83 -2.19 20.52
N ARG A 373 17.46 -2.89 19.44
CA ARG A 373 18.27 -3.05 18.24
C ARG A 373 17.41 -2.71 17.03
N THR A 374 18.02 -2.09 16.03
CA THR A 374 17.34 -1.75 14.77
C THR A 374 17.81 -2.65 13.64
N PHE A 375 16.92 -2.98 12.71
CA PHE A 375 17.26 -3.62 11.44
C PHE A 375 16.88 -2.69 10.28
N LYS A 376 17.48 -2.90 9.11
CA LYS A 376 17.20 -2.11 7.91
C LYS A 376 15.73 -2.23 7.52
N HIS A 377 15.17 -1.15 7.01
CA HIS A 377 13.74 -1.04 6.73
C HIS A 377 13.26 -2.18 5.82
N ASN A 378 12.30 -2.95 6.32
CA ASN A 378 11.67 -4.05 5.59
C ASN A 378 12.64 -5.10 4.98
N ASP A 379 13.87 -5.20 5.51
CA ASP A 379 14.91 -6.11 5.00
C ASP A 379 14.96 -7.40 5.84
N MET A 380 14.47 -8.49 5.26
CA MET A 380 14.39 -9.79 5.94
C MET A 380 15.76 -10.45 6.17
N GLU A 381 16.76 -10.17 5.33
CA GLU A 381 18.12 -10.70 5.51
C GLU A 381 18.83 -9.99 6.67
N SER A 382 18.69 -8.66 6.73
CA SER A 382 19.17 -7.86 7.86
C SER A 382 18.48 -8.28 9.16
N LEU A 383 17.17 -8.54 9.12
CA LEU A 383 16.40 -9.00 10.28
C LEU A 383 16.86 -10.39 10.75
N GLU A 384 17.01 -11.35 9.82
CA GLU A 384 17.46 -12.70 10.17
C GLU A 384 18.88 -12.70 10.74
N SER A 385 19.79 -11.92 10.15
CA SER A 385 21.15 -11.77 10.64
C SER A 385 21.19 -11.21 12.07
N LEU A 386 20.40 -10.17 12.33
CA LEU A 386 20.27 -9.59 13.67
C LEU A 386 19.66 -10.59 14.66
N LEU A 387 18.64 -11.33 14.28
CA LEU A 387 18.02 -12.36 15.13
C LEU A 387 19.03 -13.43 15.53
N ARG A 388 19.85 -13.95 14.59
CA ARG A 388 20.90 -14.92 14.88
C ARG A 388 21.94 -14.38 15.85
N GLU A 389 22.37 -13.13 15.64
CA GLU A 389 23.33 -12.46 16.52
C GLU A 389 22.76 -12.33 17.94
N VAL A 390 21.59 -11.72 18.11
CA VAL A 390 21.05 -11.41 19.44
C VAL A 390 20.59 -12.64 20.22
N ILE A 391 20.12 -13.69 19.53
CA ILE A 391 19.75 -14.95 20.17
C ILE A 391 20.99 -15.70 20.65
N SER A 392 22.06 -15.75 19.84
CA SER A 392 23.31 -16.42 20.23
C SER A 392 24.05 -15.69 21.35
N GLN A 393 24.09 -14.35 21.31
CA GLN A 393 24.83 -13.56 22.28
C GLN A 393 24.06 -13.32 23.60
N GLY A 394 22.74 -13.34 23.57
CA GLY A 394 21.90 -13.02 24.73
C GLY A 394 22.02 -11.56 25.17
N GLN A 395 21.75 -11.30 26.45
CA GLN A 395 21.78 -9.97 27.05
C GLN A 395 23.21 -9.41 27.10
N PRO A 396 23.42 -8.12 26.75
CA PRO A 396 24.74 -7.49 26.81
C PRO A 396 25.43 -7.68 28.17
N ARG A 397 26.75 -7.89 28.14
CA ARG A 397 27.64 -8.10 29.29
C ARG A 397 27.40 -9.38 30.10
N THR A 398 26.17 -9.86 30.19
CA THR A 398 25.81 -11.03 31.02
C THR A 398 25.68 -12.32 30.22
N HIS A 399 25.48 -12.21 28.90
CA HIS A 399 25.20 -13.33 27.98
C HIS A 399 24.02 -14.22 28.41
N ARG A 400 23.16 -13.73 29.31
CA ARG A 400 21.97 -14.45 29.75
C ARG A 400 20.91 -14.43 28.65
N PRO A 401 20.10 -15.48 28.49
CA PRO A 401 18.97 -15.45 27.56
C PRO A 401 18.05 -14.25 27.79
N TRP A 402 17.48 -13.72 26.71
CA TRP A 402 16.48 -12.66 26.78
C TRP A 402 15.22 -13.15 27.47
N LYS A 403 14.61 -12.33 28.34
CA LYS A 403 13.30 -12.66 28.93
C LYS A 403 12.20 -12.71 27.87
N LYS A 404 12.28 -11.78 26.90
CA LYS A 404 11.41 -11.69 25.72
C LYS A 404 12.18 -11.00 24.60
N ILE A 405 11.95 -11.44 23.37
CA ILE A 405 12.33 -10.73 22.15
C ILE A 405 11.02 -10.29 21.48
N LEU A 406 10.82 -8.99 21.32
CA LEU A 406 9.67 -8.39 20.66
C LEU A 406 10.11 -7.68 19.39
N LEU A 407 9.66 -8.16 18.23
CA LEU A 407 9.79 -7.45 16.95
C LEU A 407 8.61 -6.49 16.81
N VAL A 408 8.90 -5.22 16.55
CA VAL A 408 7.89 -4.18 16.32
C VAL A 408 8.07 -3.61 14.91
N VAL A 409 6.99 -3.64 14.13
CA VAL A 409 6.92 -3.13 12.75
C VAL A 409 5.62 -2.36 12.52
N GLU A 410 5.61 -1.42 11.58
CA GLU A 410 4.37 -0.84 11.04
C GLU A 410 3.83 -1.71 9.90
N GLY A 411 2.51 -1.79 9.75
CA GLY A 411 1.86 -2.46 8.63
C GLY A 411 2.03 -1.67 7.33
N LEU A 412 1.69 -0.39 7.37
CA LEU A 412 1.90 0.58 6.30
C LEU A 412 2.65 1.79 6.87
N TYR A 413 3.85 2.06 6.36
CA TYR A 413 4.72 3.10 6.91
C TYR A 413 4.26 4.49 6.51
N SER A 414 4.14 5.36 7.51
CA SER A 414 3.44 6.64 7.37
C SER A 414 4.04 7.57 6.30
N MET A 415 5.37 7.69 6.18
CA MET A 415 6.02 8.69 5.32
C MET A 415 6.41 8.15 3.94
N GLU A 416 6.76 6.86 3.87
CA GLU A 416 7.23 6.17 2.67
C GLU A 416 6.07 5.54 1.90
N GLY A 417 4.96 5.22 2.57
CA GLY A 417 3.86 4.46 1.97
C GLY A 417 4.24 3.01 1.65
N THR A 418 5.36 2.51 2.18
CA THR A 418 5.81 1.12 2.01
C THR A 418 4.99 0.17 2.87
N LEU A 419 4.80 -1.04 2.35
CA LEU A 419 4.06 -2.10 3.02
C LEU A 419 5.04 -3.11 3.61
N VAL A 420 4.76 -3.58 4.82
CA VAL A 420 5.60 -4.60 5.47
C VAL A 420 5.57 -5.95 4.74
N ASP A 421 6.72 -6.63 4.68
CA ASP A 421 6.80 -8.05 4.31
C ASP A 421 6.33 -8.94 5.47
N LEU A 422 5.02 -8.90 5.73
CA LEU A 422 4.40 -9.71 6.77
C LEU A 422 4.63 -11.23 6.52
N PRO A 423 4.48 -11.77 5.30
CA PRO A 423 4.80 -13.18 5.03
C PRO A 423 6.24 -13.58 5.39
N GLY A 424 7.23 -12.75 5.04
CA GLY A 424 8.64 -12.96 5.41
C GLY A 424 8.85 -12.95 6.91
N ILE A 425 8.28 -11.97 7.61
CA ILE A 425 8.33 -11.87 9.08
C ILE A 425 7.68 -13.10 9.73
N MET A 426 6.54 -13.59 9.22
CA MET A 426 5.86 -14.75 9.77
C MET A 426 6.71 -16.03 9.65
N LYS A 427 7.44 -16.20 8.54
CA LYS A 427 8.41 -17.30 8.38
C LYS A 427 9.54 -17.20 9.42
N LEU A 428 10.10 -16.01 9.61
CA LEU A 428 11.15 -15.78 10.62
C LEU A 428 10.62 -15.99 12.04
N LYS A 429 9.39 -15.56 12.33
CA LYS A 429 8.73 -15.79 13.61
C LYS A 429 8.57 -17.29 13.89
N GLN A 430 8.17 -18.07 12.88
CA GLN A 430 8.06 -19.52 13.01
C GLN A 430 9.43 -20.17 13.32
N ARG A 431 10.52 -19.67 12.72
CA ARG A 431 11.89 -20.18 12.91
C ARG A 431 12.51 -19.78 14.25
N TYR A 432 12.40 -18.51 14.63
CA TYR A 432 13.13 -17.91 15.76
C TYR A 432 12.27 -17.65 17.01
N LYS A 433 10.95 -17.88 16.94
CA LYS A 433 10.01 -17.85 18.08
C LYS A 433 9.97 -16.53 18.87
N PHE A 434 10.12 -15.39 18.19
CA PHE A 434 9.93 -14.07 18.81
C PHE A 434 8.45 -13.66 18.87
N TYR A 435 8.15 -12.64 19.69
CA TYR A 435 6.84 -11.97 19.71
C TYR A 435 6.77 -10.89 18.63
N LEU A 436 5.63 -10.74 17.98
CA LEU A 436 5.38 -9.78 16.91
C LEU A 436 4.33 -8.76 17.33
N TYR A 437 4.69 -7.49 17.19
CA TYR A 437 3.83 -6.33 17.34
C TYR A 437 3.69 -5.64 15.98
N VAL A 438 2.48 -5.63 15.42
CA VAL A 438 2.19 -4.94 14.15
C VAL A 438 1.36 -3.70 14.45
N ASP A 439 1.91 -2.54 14.11
CA ASP A 439 1.21 -1.26 14.13
C ASP A 439 0.46 -1.02 12.81
N GLU A 440 -0.85 -1.28 12.81
CA GLU A 440 -1.74 -1.13 11.66
C GLU A 440 -2.27 0.31 11.50
N ALA A 441 -1.64 1.33 12.10
CA ALA A 441 -2.18 2.68 12.18
C ALA A 441 -2.58 3.31 10.83
N HIS A 442 -1.90 2.98 9.73
CA HIS A 442 -2.21 3.49 8.39
C HIS A 442 -2.85 2.45 7.46
N SER A 443 -2.78 1.18 7.80
CA SER A 443 -3.31 0.06 7.01
C SER A 443 -4.73 -0.34 7.43
N ILE A 444 -5.07 -0.23 8.73
CA ILE A 444 -6.41 -0.55 9.23
C ILE A 444 -7.47 0.35 8.58
N GLY A 445 -8.50 -0.26 8.02
CA GLY A 445 -9.56 0.40 7.23
C GLY A 445 -9.12 0.89 5.84
N ALA A 446 -7.84 0.74 5.47
CA ALA A 446 -7.33 1.20 4.18
C ALA A 446 -6.91 0.06 3.25
N LEU A 447 -6.41 -1.04 3.81
CA LEU A 447 -5.88 -2.18 3.07
C LEU A 447 -6.67 -3.45 3.37
N GLY A 448 -6.61 -4.37 2.40
CA GLY A 448 -7.29 -5.65 2.43
C GLY A 448 -8.73 -5.56 1.91
N PRO A 449 -9.27 -6.68 1.42
CA PRO A 449 -10.61 -6.72 0.83
C PRO A 449 -11.73 -6.36 1.83
N HIS A 450 -11.47 -6.51 3.13
CA HIS A 450 -12.40 -6.21 4.22
C HIS A 450 -11.95 -5.03 5.08
N GLY A 451 -10.86 -4.35 4.70
CA GLY A 451 -10.34 -3.19 5.42
C GLY A 451 -9.71 -3.53 6.77
N ARG A 452 -9.23 -4.75 7.01
CA ARG A 452 -8.68 -5.13 8.33
C ARG A 452 -7.16 -4.99 8.43
N GLY A 453 -6.52 -4.30 7.48
CA GLY A 453 -5.09 -4.02 7.51
C GLY A 453 -4.25 -5.07 6.80
N VAL A 454 -2.96 -5.13 7.12
CA VAL A 454 -2.00 -5.99 6.41
C VAL A 454 -2.27 -7.47 6.63
N ALA A 455 -2.82 -7.86 7.78
CA ALA A 455 -3.25 -9.25 7.99
C ALA A 455 -4.30 -9.70 6.97
N ASP A 456 -5.30 -8.85 6.69
CA ASP A 456 -6.33 -9.11 5.67
C ASP A 456 -5.78 -8.96 4.25
N TYR A 457 -4.89 -8.00 4.01
CA TYR A 457 -4.20 -7.85 2.73
C TYR A 457 -3.44 -9.11 2.31
N PHE A 458 -2.65 -9.69 3.23
CA PHE A 458 -1.84 -10.89 2.99
C PHE A 458 -2.55 -12.21 3.29
N SER A 459 -3.83 -12.18 3.68
CA SER A 459 -4.58 -13.37 4.12
C SER A 459 -3.91 -14.13 5.28
N VAL A 460 -3.23 -13.41 6.18
CA VAL A 460 -2.59 -13.96 7.38
C VAL A 460 -3.60 -14.00 8.52
N ASN A 461 -3.68 -15.13 9.23
CA ASN A 461 -4.52 -15.26 10.41
C ASN A 461 -4.09 -14.24 11.49
N PRO A 462 -4.94 -13.28 11.89
CA PRO A 462 -4.62 -12.29 12.93
C PRO A 462 -4.24 -12.94 14.27
N GLY A 463 -4.77 -14.13 14.57
CA GLY A 463 -4.43 -14.89 15.78
C GLY A 463 -2.99 -15.43 15.82
N SER A 464 -2.28 -15.41 14.69
CA SER A 464 -0.86 -15.76 14.62
C SER A 464 0.07 -14.58 14.92
N ILE A 465 -0.47 -13.36 14.99
CA ILE A 465 0.22 -12.13 15.39
C ILE A 465 -0.09 -11.89 16.88
N ASP A 466 0.93 -11.67 17.71
CA ASP A 466 0.72 -11.61 19.16
C ASP A 466 0.00 -10.32 19.59
N ILE A 467 0.33 -9.21 18.93
CA ILE A 467 -0.19 -7.88 19.27
C ILE A 467 -0.48 -7.09 18.00
N LEU A 468 -1.73 -6.72 17.82
CA LEU A 468 -2.20 -5.86 16.73
C LEU A 468 -2.58 -4.51 17.33
N MET A 469 -1.88 -3.47 16.93
CA MET A 469 -2.20 -2.09 17.28
C MET A 469 -2.88 -1.42 16.10
N GLY A 470 -3.86 -0.56 16.36
CA GLY A 470 -4.41 0.31 15.32
C GLY A 470 -4.90 1.63 15.88
N THR A 471 -5.36 2.51 14.99
CA THR A 471 -5.88 3.84 15.35
C THR A 471 -7.19 4.15 14.65
N PHE A 472 -8.02 4.93 15.33
CA PHE A 472 -9.30 5.39 14.81
C PHE A 472 -9.22 6.77 14.13
N THR A 473 -8.05 7.44 14.18
CA THR A 473 -7.89 8.82 13.71
C THR A 473 -7.85 8.99 12.20
N LYS A 474 -7.96 7.89 11.43
CA LYS A 474 -7.75 7.87 9.99
C LYS A 474 -8.98 7.34 9.25
N SER A 475 -8.94 6.08 8.82
CA SER A 475 -10.00 5.43 8.06
C SER A 475 -11.38 5.55 8.71
N PHE A 476 -11.45 5.51 10.04
CA PHE A 476 -12.70 5.54 10.80
C PHE A 476 -13.24 6.97 11.09
N GLY A 477 -12.46 8.01 10.80
CA GLY A 477 -12.87 9.40 11.03
C GLY A 477 -13.14 9.75 12.51
N ALA A 478 -12.49 9.07 13.45
CA ALA A 478 -12.70 9.24 14.89
C ALA A 478 -11.40 9.66 15.60
N SER A 479 -11.20 9.28 16.85
CA SER A 479 -9.97 9.54 17.63
C SER A 479 -9.55 8.34 18.47
N GLY A 480 -8.28 8.30 18.86
CA GLY A 480 -7.71 7.25 19.70
C GLY A 480 -7.16 6.05 18.94
N GLY A 481 -6.96 4.95 19.65
CA GLY A 481 -6.51 3.69 19.07
C GLY A 481 -6.79 2.48 19.96
N TYR A 482 -6.29 1.33 19.56
CA TYR A 482 -6.54 0.07 20.26
C TYR A 482 -5.32 -0.84 20.26
N ILE A 483 -5.32 -1.78 21.19
CA ILE A 483 -4.45 -2.96 21.20
C ILE A 483 -5.36 -4.19 21.22
N ALA A 484 -5.16 -5.09 20.27
CA ALA A 484 -5.93 -6.31 20.07
C ALA A 484 -5.00 -7.54 20.14
N GLY A 485 -5.50 -8.63 20.70
CA GLY A 485 -4.72 -9.86 20.86
C GLY A 485 -5.43 -10.92 21.69
N SER A 486 -4.67 -11.76 22.37
CA SER A 486 -5.23 -12.80 23.25
C SER A 486 -5.92 -12.20 24.48
N LYS A 487 -6.99 -12.84 24.95
CA LYS A 487 -7.75 -12.37 26.12
C LYS A 487 -6.88 -12.20 27.38
N PRO A 488 -5.94 -13.11 27.71
CA PRO A 488 -5.05 -12.93 28.86
C PRO A 488 -4.14 -11.70 28.71
N LEU A 489 -3.61 -11.44 27.51
CA LEU A 489 -2.79 -10.27 27.23
C LEU A 489 -3.58 -8.98 27.47
N ILE A 490 -4.75 -8.87 26.84
CA ILE A 490 -5.58 -7.66 26.92
C ILE A 490 -6.09 -7.43 28.36
N SER A 491 -6.52 -8.49 29.04
CA SER A 491 -6.93 -8.41 30.46
C SER A 491 -5.80 -7.88 31.34
N ARG A 492 -4.54 -8.25 31.06
CA ARG A 492 -3.38 -7.72 31.77
C ARG A 492 -3.09 -6.27 31.44
N LEU A 493 -3.20 -5.87 30.17
CA LEU A 493 -2.98 -4.50 29.72
C LEU A 493 -4.00 -3.52 30.29
N ARG A 494 -5.27 -3.92 30.44
CA ARG A 494 -6.31 -3.09 31.07
C ARG A 494 -5.94 -2.61 32.48
N VAL A 495 -5.21 -3.44 33.24
CA VAL A 495 -4.86 -3.16 34.64
C VAL A 495 -3.44 -2.60 34.80
N ARG A 496 -2.54 -2.83 33.82
CA ARG A 496 -1.11 -2.46 33.94
C ARG A 496 -0.59 -1.42 32.96
N SER A 497 -1.30 -1.19 31.85
CA SER A 497 -0.91 -0.11 30.94
C SER A 497 -1.20 1.24 31.57
N HIS A 498 -0.36 2.25 31.28
CA HIS A 498 -0.62 3.60 31.75
C HIS A 498 -1.94 4.16 31.18
N ALA A 499 -2.36 3.69 29.99
CA ALA A 499 -3.66 4.01 29.40
C ALA A 499 -4.84 3.52 30.25
N GLY A 500 -4.79 2.30 30.76
CA GLY A 500 -5.86 1.80 31.63
C GLY A 500 -5.95 2.57 32.95
N CYS A 501 -4.79 2.89 33.54
CA CYS A 501 -4.72 3.43 34.89
C CYS A 501 -4.89 4.96 34.99
N TYR A 502 -4.31 5.72 34.06
CA TYR A 502 -4.10 7.16 34.26
C TYR A 502 -4.70 8.04 33.16
N THR A 503 -5.04 7.49 32.00
CA THR A 503 -5.57 8.32 30.90
C THR A 503 -7.08 8.44 30.97
N GLU A 504 -7.58 9.55 30.43
CA GLU A 504 -9.00 9.79 30.28
C GLU A 504 -9.70 8.72 29.44
N SER A 505 -10.93 8.39 29.81
CA SER A 505 -11.82 7.56 29.00
C SER A 505 -12.11 8.21 27.65
N MET A 506 -12.26 7.39 26.61
CA MET A 506 -12.66 7.86 25.28
C MET A 506 -14.09 8.45 25.33
N SER A 507 -14.33 9.56 24.63
CA SER A 507 -15.63 10.22 24.69
C SER A 507 -16.75 9.38 24.04
N PRO A 508 -17.99 9.44 24.54
CA PRO A 508 -19.13 8.76 23.92
C PRO A 508 -19.33 9.11 22.44
N ALA A 509 -19.07 10.36 22.05
CA ALA A 509 -19.10 10.79 20.65
C ALA A 509 -18.11 9.99 19.78
N VAL A 510 -16.86 9.85 20.24
CA VAL A 510 -15.83 9.10 19.51
C VAL A 510 -16.16 7.61 19.47
N LEU A 511 -16.63 7.02 20.58
CA LEU A 511 -17.06 5.62 20.64
C LEU A 511 -18.19 5.34 19.63
N THR A 512 -19.14 6.25 19.51
CA THR A 512 -20.28 6.09 18.59
C THR A 512 -19.86 6.22 17.12
N GLN A 513 -18.94 7.15 16.81
CA GLN A 513 -18.32 7.25 15.49
C GLN A 513 -17.58 5.96 15.11
N ILE A 514 -16.84 5.35 16.04
CA ILE A 514 -16.13 4.09 15.82
C ILE A 514 -17.13 2.97 15.54
N MET A 515 -18.19 2.84 16.34
CA MET A 515 -19.22 1.81 16.12
C MET A 515 -19.90 1.95 14.77
N ALA A 516 -20.34 3.16 14.40
CA ALA A 516 -21.04 3.40 13.15
C ALA A 516 -20.15 3.13 11.92
N SER A 517 -18.90 3.64 11.94
CA SER A 517 -17.96 3.43 10.84
C SER A 517 -17.51 1.96 10.73
N MET A 518 -17.21 1.28 11.84
CA MET A 518 -16.86 -0.15 11.80
C MET A 518 -18.03 -1.03 11.38
N ALA A 519 -19.25 -0.74 11.84
CA ALA A 519 -20.45 -1.45 11.38
C ALA A 519 -20.67 -1.30 9.87
N SER A 520 -20.44 -0.09 9.34
CA SER A 520 -20.49 0.18 7.89
C SER A 520 -19.49 -0.67 7.10
N ILE A 521 -18.29 -0.91 7.65
CA ILE A 521 -17.26 -1.73 7.00
C ILE A 521 -17.56 -3.22 7.09
N MET A 522 -17.96 -3.70 8.27
CA MET A 522 -18.21 -5.13 8.52
C MET A 522 -19.49 -5.64 7.86
N GLY A 523 -20.50 -4.76 7.77
CA GLY A 523 -21.89 -5.18 7.75
C GLY A 523 -22.32 -5.80 9.07
N VAL A 524 -23.63 -5.90 9.26
CA VAL A 524 -24.30 -6.42 10.45
C VAL A 524 -25.30 -7.47 10.00
N ARG A 525 -25.18 -8.69 10.54
CA ARG A 525 -26.12 -9.77 10.24
C ARG A 525 -27.51 -9.40 10.78
N PRO A 526 -28.59 -9.67 10.02
CA PRO A 526 -29.95 -9.57 10.54
C PRO A 526 -30.10 -10.42 11.82
N PRO A 527 -30.97 -10.02 12.77
CA PRO A 527 -31.29 -10.86 13.91
C PRO A 527 -31.80 -12.22 13.41
N ALA A 528 -31.26 -13.32 13.94
CA ALA A 528 -31.76 -14.65 13.60
C ALA A 528 -33.25 -14.73 13.98
N VAL A 529 -34.12 -14.79 12.98
CA VAL A 529 -35.50 -15.20 13.18
C VAL A 529 -35.45 -16.66 13.66
N GLY A 530 -36.30 -17.03 14.64
CA GLY A 530 -36.26 -18.33 15.34
C GLY A 530 -36.23 -19.57 14.44
N PRO A 531 -36.08 -20.79 15.00
CA PRO A 531 -35.71 -21.99 14.25
C PRO A 531 -36.74 -22.29 13.16
N GLY A 532 -36.39 -21.94 11.93
CA GLY A 532 -37.24 -22.06 10.75
C GLY A 532 -36.43 -21.79 9.49
N ILE A 533 -35.85 -22.85 8.93
CA ILE A 533 -35.49 -23.06 7.52
C ILE A 533 -34.81 -21.85 6.84
N VAL A 534 -33.48 -21.92 6.73
CA VAL A 534 -32.69 -21.02 5.86
C VAL A 534 -32.85 -21.48 4.41
N THR A 535 -33.58 -20.72 3.60
CA THR A 535 -33.67 -20.90 2.15
C THR A 535 -32.57 -20.08 1.49
N THR A 536 -31.55 -20.73 0.91
CA THR A 536 -30.59 -20.06 0.02
C THR A 536 -31.10 -20.13 -1.41
N VAL A 537 -31.30 -18.97 -2.04
CA VAL A 537 -31.59 -18.86 -3.48
C VAL A 537 -30.25 -18.64 -4.18
N SER A 538 -29.87 -19.55 -5.08
CA SER A 538 -28.79 -19.35 -6.05
C SER A 538 -29.43 -18.98 -7.40
N GLU A 539 -28.98 -17.88 -8.00
CA GLU A 539 -29.32 -17.53 -9.38
C GLU A 539 -28.43 -18.35 -10.33
N GLU A 540 -29.05 -19.19 -11.17
CA GLU A 540 -28.46 -19.68 -12.41
C GLU A 540 -29.45 -19.43 -13.56
N ASP A 541 -28.89 -19.11 -14.72
CA ASP A 541 -29.53 -18.64 -15.94
C ASP A 541 -30.52 -19.62 -16.61
N ASP A 542 -31.54 -19.02 -17.19
CA ASP A 542 -32.39 -19.39 -18.34
C ASP A 542 -33.11 -20.75 -18.45
N ASN A 543 -34.43 -20.62 -18.59
CA ASN A 543 -35.36 -21.52 -19.30
C ASN A 543 -35.46 -22.99 -18.88
N SER A 544 -36.03 -23.26 -17.70
CA SER A 544 -37.07 -24.30 -17.57
C SER A 544 -37.82 -24.22 -16.23
N ASN A 545 -39.16 -24.20 -16.30
CA ASN A 545 -40.07 -24.18 -15.15
C ASN A 545 -40.11 -25.53 -14.42
N LYS A 546 -39.09 -25.86 -13.61
CA LYS A 546 -39.16 -26.93 -12.59
C LYS A 546 -38.31 -26.58 -11.36
N LEU A 547 -38.97 -26.14 -10.28
CA LEU A 547 -38.37 -26.10 -8.93
C LEU A 547 -38.11 -27.53 -8.44
N THR A 548 -36.85 -27.87 -8.18
CA THR A 548 -36.48 -29.10 -7.46
C THR A 548 -35.84 -28.72 -6.13
N LEU A 549 -36.46 -29.16 -5.02
CA LEU A 549 -35.94 -29.00 -3.65
C LEU A 549 -34.86 -30.04 -3.39
N THR A 550 -33.63 -29.62 -3.07
CA THR A 550 -32.57 -30.53 -2.59
C THR A 550 -32.17 -30.14 -1.18
N ILE A 551 -32.38 -31.05 -0.22
CA ILE A 551 -31.94 -30.92 1.17
C ILE A 551 -30.56 -31.57 1.28
N ASN A 552 -29.50 -30.78 1.50
CA ASN A 552 -28.20 -31.33 1.90
C ASN A 552 -28.06 -31.23 3.43
N PRO A 553 -27.94 -32.36 4.15
CA PRO A 553 -27.52 -32.33 5.54
C PRO A 553 -26.08 -31.85 5.63
N ALA A 554 -25.75 -31.08 6.68
CA ALA A 554 -24.42 -30.59 6.96
C ALA A 554 -23.39 -31.74 6.89
N SER A 555 -22.64 -31.79 5.79
CA SER A 555 -21.58 -32.76 5.62
C SER A 555 -20.44 -32.38 6.54
N SER A 556 -20.05 -33.36 7.36
CA SER A 556 -18.79 -33.43 8.05
C SER A 556 -17.66 -33.01 7.11
N THR A 557 -17.10 -31.83 7.34
CA THR A 557 -15.87 -31.40 6.69
C THR A 557 -14.79 -32.41 7.02
N GLY A 558 -14.17 -33.01 5.99
CA GLY A 558 -12.90 -33.73 6.13
C GLY A 558 -11.82 -32.82 6.74
N PRO A 559 -10.62 -33.34 7.04
CA PRO A 559 -9.61 -32.57 7.75
C PRO A 559 -9.22 -31.33 6.96
N ILE A 560 -9.75 -30.17 7.37
CA ILE A 560 -9.36 -28.85 6.90
C ILE A 560 -7.92 -28.64 7.37
N SER A 561 -6.99 -28.38 6.45
CA SER A 561 -5.63 -27.97 6.81
C SER A 561 -5.72 -26.77 7.76
N ALA A 562 -5.04 -26.84 8.90
CA ALA A 562 -5.15 -25.87 9.99
C ALA A 562 -4.73 -24.42 9.65
N ASP A 563 -4.32 -24.15 8.40
CA ASP A 563 -3.64 -22.91 8.01
C ASP A 563 -4.48 -21.93 7.17
N THR A 564 -5.71 -22.26 6.76
CA THR A 564 -6.55 -21.32 5.98
C THR A 564 -7.40 -20.46 6.92
N TYR A 565 -7.05 -19.18 7.06
CA TYR A 565 -7.84 -18.21 7.82
C TYR A 565 -9.22 -18.00 7.20
N ILE A 566 -10.28 -18.25 7.98
CA ILE A 566 -11.66 -17.98 7.59
C ILE A 566 -12.07 -16.64 8.20
N HIS A 567 -12.43 -15.69 7.34
CA HIS A 567 -12.90 -14.37 7.75
C HIS A 567 -14.17 -14.50 8.63
N PRO A 568 -14.25 -13.80 9.79
CA PRO A 568 -15.35 -13.99 10.77
C PRO A 568 -16.72 -13.46 10.30
N GLY A 569 -16.77 -12.79 9.15
CA GLY A 569 -17.99 -12.30 8.51
C GLY A 569 -18.57 -11.04 9.15
N PRO A 570 -19.83 -10.69 8.82
CA PRO A 570 -20.49 -9.51 9.35
C PRO A 570 -20.70 -9.61 10.87
N ALA A 571 -20.74 -8.45 11.54
CA ALA A 571 -20.95 -8.38 12.98
C ALA A 571 -22.37 -8.89 13.35
N PRO A 572 -22.56 -9.62 14.46
CA PRO A 572 -23.92 -9.90 14.92
C PRO A 572 -24.57 -8.61 15.41
N ALA A 573 -25.89 -8.47 15.20
CA ALA A 573 -26.67 -7.29 15.63
C ALA A 573 -26.50 -6.95 17.12
N SER A 574 -26.27 -7.95 17.97
CA SER A 574 -25.96 -7.78 19.40
C SER A 574 -24.64 -7.08 19.70
N SER A 575 -23.79 -6.82 18.69
CA SER A 575 -22.54 -6.06 18.84
C SER A 575 -22.76 -4.55 18.87
N LEU A 576 -23.95 -4.09 18.49
CA LEU A 576 -24.32 -2.68 18.49
C LEU A 576 -25.38 -2.42 19.57
N PRO A 577 -25.41 -1.20 20.14
CA PRO A 577 -26.49 -0.81 21.04
C PRO A 577 -27.83 -0.89 20.32
N SER A 578 -28.89 -1.32 21.02
CA SER A 578 -30.24 -1.42 20.44
C SER A 578 -30.82 -0.10 19.96
N TRP A 579 -30.33 1.02 20.51
CA TRP A 579 -30.72 2.37 20.11
C TRP A 579 -29.96 2.90 18.89
N LEU A 580 -28.86 2.25 18.49
CA LEU A 580 -28.04 2.69 17.36
C LEU A 580 -28.67 2.24 16.05
N HIS A 581 -29.57 3.07 15.51
CA HIS A 581 -30.24 2.81 14.25
C HIS A 581 -29.42 3.35 13.08
N LEU A 582 -28.77 2.45 12.34
CA LEU A 582 -28.07 2.78 11.10
C LEU A 582 -28.95 2.41 9.88
N PRO A 583 -28.82 3.12 8.75
CA PRO A 583 -29.57 2.79 7.54
C PRO A 583 -29.24 1.39 7.00
N PRO A 584 -30.17 0.74 6.26
CA PRO A 584 -29.97 -0.62 5.75
C PRO A 584 -28.72 -0.80 4.88
N TYR A 585 -28.34 0.20 4.08
CA TYR A 585 -27.14 0.15 3.23
C TYR A 585 -25.82 0.25 4.02
N THR A 586 -25.85 0.86 5.20
CA THR A 586 -24.72 0.87 6.12
C THR A 586 -24.64 -0.47 6.86
N LEU A 587 -25.79 -1.02 7.28
CA LEU A 587 -25.87 -2.32 7.94
C LEU A 587 -25.56 -3.50 7.00
N SER A 588 -25.78 -3.39 5.70
CA SER A 588 -25.42 -4.48 4.76
C SER A 588 -23.91 -4.65 4.57
N GLY A 589 -23.12 -3.62 4.90
CA GLY A 589 -21.68 -3.57 4.62
C GLY A 589 -21.32 -3.13 3.19
N SER A 590 -22.32 -2.93 2.32
CA SER A 590 -22.08 -2.57 0.91
C SER A 590 -21.43 -1.20 0.77
N GLU A 591 -21.79 -0.25 1.64
CA GLU A 591 -21.17 1.07 1.69
C GLU A 591 -19.67 1.00 2.03
N GLY A 592 -19.30 0.21 3.05
CA GLY A 592 -17.92 0.02 3.45
C GLY A 592 -17.08 -0.63 2.35
N GLN A 593 -17.60 -1.70 1.75
CA GLN A 593 -16.94 -2.38 0.62
C GLN A 593 -16.74 -1.45 -0.59
N THR A 594 -17.76 -0.64 -0.88
CA THR A 594 -17.73 0.40 -1.90
C THR A 594 -16.62 1.41 -1.61
N ARG A 595 -16.53 1.93 -0.38
CA ARG A 595 -15.49 2.89 0.04
C ARG A 595 -14.08 2.30 -0.08
N LEU A 596 -13.87 1.06 0.40
CA LEU A 596 -12.59 0.35 0.28
C LEU A 596 -12.16 0.21 -1.18
N ARG A 597 -13.07 -0.23 -2.06
CA ARG A 597 -12.74 -0.43 -3.48
C ARG A 597 -12.42 0.88 -4.21
N ARG A 598 -13.05 1.99 -3.79
CA ARG A 598 -12.73 3.34 -4.31
C ARG A 598 -11.39 3.84 -3.85
N LEU A 599 -11.08 3.67 -2.56
CA LEU A 599 -9.78 4.07 -2.02
C LEU A 599 -8.64 3.38 -2.76
N ALA A 600 -8.73 2.07 -2.93
CA ALA A 600 -7.72 1.29 -3.64
C ALA A 600 -7.56 1.71 -5.10
N PHE A 601 -8.67 2.00 -5.81
CA PHE A 601 -8.62 2.54 -7.16
C PHE A 601 -7.90 3.89 -7.20
N ASN A 602 -8.31 4.85 -6.35
CA ASN A 602 -7.75 6.20 -6.31
C ASN A 602 -6.25 6.19 -5.97
N ALA A 603 -5.84 5.37 -4.99
CA ALA A 603 -4.46 5.18 -4.59
C ALA A 603 -3.58 4.71 -5.76
N ARG A 604 -3.99 3.60 -6.39
CA ARG A 604 -3.27 3.01 -7.53
C ARG A 604 -3.23 3.94 -8.72
N TYR A 605 -4.35 4.61 -9.01
CA TYR A 605 -4.47 5.52 -10.14
C TYR A 605 -3.51 6.70 -9.99
N LEU A 606 -3.50 7.37 -8.82
CA LEU A 606 -2.59 8.51 -8.61
C LEU A 606 -1.13 8.06 -8.59
N SER A 607 -0.80 7.01 -7.83
CA SER A 607 0.58 6.49 -7.73
C SER A 607 1.15 6.14 -9.09
N ARG A 608 0.44 5.32 -9.87
CA ARG A 608 0.91 4.88 -11.19
C ARG A 608 0.85 5.98 -12.24
N GLY A 609 -0.13 6.88 -12.14
CA GLY A 609 -0.23 8.04 -13.02
C GLY A 609 0.98 8.95 -12.88
N LEU A 610 1.37 9.26 -11.65
CA LEU A 610 2.58 10.06 -11.37
C LEU A 610 3.85 9.35 -11.86
N ASN A 611 3.98 8.04 -11.64
CA ASN A 611 5.12 7.28 -12.15
C ASN A 611 5.19 7.32 -13.70
N LYS A 612 4.07 7.11 -14.41
CA LYS A 612 4.03 7.17 -15.88
C LYS A 612 4.22 8.58 -16.45
N LEU A 613 3.93 9.63 -15.70
CA LEU A 613 4.28 11.01 -16.04
C LEU A 613 5.78 11.30 -15.81
N GLY A 614 6.50 10.43 -15.13
CA GLY A 614 7.93 10.56 -14.87
C GLY A 614 8.30 11.13 -13.51
N PHE A 615 7.38 11.23 -12.56
CA PHE A 615 7.71 11.58 -11.18
C PHE A 615 8.35 10.40 -10.45
N ILE A 616 9.18 10.70 -9.46
CA ILE A 616 9.66 9.73 -8.49
C ILE A 616 8.62 9.68 -7.37
N THR A 617 7.99 8.52 -7.17
CA THR A 617 7.09 8.27 -6.04
C THR A 617 7.56 7.07 -5.24
N TYR A 618 7.36 7.11 -3.92
CA TYR A 618 7.70 6.00 -3.03
C TYR A 618 6.46 5.19 -2.63
N GLY A 619 6.71 4.00 -2.09
CA GLY A 619 5.70 3.18 -1.46
C GLY A 619 4.94 2.24 -2.38
N HIS A 620 4.06 1.48 -1.76
CA HIS A 620 3.27 0.45 -2.41
C HIS A 620 2.09 1.05 -3.19
N SER A 621 1.78 0.53 -4.38
CA SER A 621 0.72 1.09 -5.23
C SER A 621 -0.70 1.07 -4.61
N ASP A 622 -0.96 0.13 -3.70
CA ASP A 622 -2.22 0.08 -2.94
C ASP A 622 -2.24 1.03 -1.72
N SER A 623 -1.11 1.68 -1.41
CA SER A 623 -1.02 2.62 -0.30
C SER A 623 -1.89 3.85 -0.59
N PRO A 624 -2.81 4.24 0.32
CA PRO A 624 -3.51 5.52 0.20
C PRO A 624 -2.57 6.73 0.41
N ILE A 625 -1.31 6.49 0.75
CA ILE A 625 -0.25 7.49 0.89
C ILE A 625 0.63 7.39 -0.36
N VAL A 626 0.63 8.45 -1.16
CA VAL A 626 1.46 8.56 -2.37
C VAL A 626 2.44 9.72 -2.17
N PRO A 627 3.68 9.44 -1.71
CA PRO A 627 4.72 10.46 -1.56
C PRO A 627 5.37 10.76 -2.91
N LEU A 628 5.31 12.01 -3.35
CA LEU A 628 6.02 12.55 -4.51
C LEU A 628 7.26 13.30 -4.04
N LEU A 629 8.43 12.88 -4.50
CA LEU A 629 9.70 13.43 -4.05
C LEU A 629 9.95 14.81 -4.67
N LEU A 630 10.25 15.80 -3.82
CA LEU A 630 10.55 17.18 -4.22
C LEU A 630 12.04 17.51 -4.12
N PHE A 631 12.75 16.80 -3.24
CA PHE A 631 14.17 16.96 -2.93
C PHE A 631 14.52 18.35 -2.40
N HIS A 632 14.84 19.28 -3.30
CA HIS A 632 15.40 20.58 -2.99
C HIS A 632 14.48 21.41 -2.07
N PRO A 633 14.99 22.02 -0.98
CA PRO A 633 14.16 22.71 0.01
C PRO A 633 13.35 23.88 -0.58
N GLY A 634 13.91 24.63 -1.52
CA GLY A 634 13.18 25.69 -2.22
C GLY A 634 12.01 25.19 -3.10
N LYS A 635 12.09 23.96 -3.61
CA LYS A 635 11.00 23.37 -4.41
C LYS A 635 9.83 22.97 -3.51
N MET A 636 10.08 22.64 -2.25
CA MET A 636 9.03 22.26 -1.28
C MET A 636 8.00 23.36 -1.07
N THR A 637 8.47 24.59 -0.79
CA THR A 637 7.59 25.75 -0.61
C THR A 637 6.91 26.14 -1.91
N LEU A 638 7.66 26.14 -3.02
CA LEU A 638 7.15 26.55 -4.32
C LEU A 638 6.05 25.61 -4.81
N PHE A 639 6.23 24.29 -4.67
CA PHE A 639 5.22 23.30 -5.03
C PHE A 639 3.90 23.52 -4.28
N SER A 640 3.95 23.76 -2.96
CA SER A 640 2.76 24.05 -2.15
C SER A 640 2.05 25.34 -2.57
N ARG A 641 2.81 26.41 -2.89
CA ARG A 641 2.25 27.68 -3.35
C ARG A 641 1.58 27.52 -4.70
N LEU A 642 2.25 26.87 -5.66
CA LEU A 642 1.71 26.64 -7.00
C LEU A 642 0.46 25.76 -6.99
N MET A 643 0.36 24.78 -6.08
CA MET A 643 -0.85 23.97 -5.91
C MET A 643 -2.06 24.78 -5.45
N ILE A 644 -1.83 25.81 -4.61
CA ILE A 644 -2.91 26.61 -4.01
C ILE A 644 -3.29 27.80 -4.88
N ALA A 645 -2.34 28.35 -5.65
CA ALA A 645 -2.58 29.45 -6.58
C ALA A 645 -3.45 29.08 -7.79
N ARG A 646 -3.72 27.78 -8.00
CA ARG A 646 -4.53 27.31 -9.14
C ARG A 646 -5.97 27.80 -9.05
N LYS A 647 -6.63 27.91 -10.22
CA LYS A 647 -8.08 28.13 -10.34
C LYS A 647 -8.90 27.11 -9.53
N VAL A 648 -8.43 25.88 -9.35
CA VAL A 648 -8.98 24.99 -8.31
C VAL A 648 -7.88 24.73 -7.29
N PRO A 649 -7.86 25.44 -6.16
CA PRO A 649 -6.80 25.29 -5.17
C PRO A 649 -6.72 23.85 -4.67
N ILE A 650 -5.49 23.31 -4.58
CA ILE A 650 -5.23 21.96 -4.07
C ILE A 650 -4.36 22.08 -2.81
N VAL A 651 -4.82 21.49 -1.71
CA VAL A 651 -4.05 21.45 -0.45
C VAL A 651 -3.24 20.17 -0.38
N VAL A 652 -1.93 20.33 -0.21
CA VAL A 652 -0.95 19.25 -0.12
C VAL A 652 -0.20 19.31 1.21
N VAL A 653 0.21 18.16 1.74
CA VAL A 653 1.13 18.10 2.90
C VAL A 653 2.55 18.07 2.37
N VAL A 654 3.30 19.13 2.62
CA VAL A 654 4.75 19.11 2.44
C VAL A 654 5.39 18.50 3.69
N VAL A 655 6.30 17.55 3.49
CA VAL A 655 7.01 16.84 4.55
C VAL A 655 8.52 17.04 4.37
N GLY A 656 9.20 17.37 5.47
CA GLY A 656 10.65 17.47 5.54
C GLY A 656 11.17 17.10 6.93
N TYR A 657 12.44 17.39 7.17
CA TYR A 657 13.09 17.11 8.45
C TYR A 657 12.33 17.73 9.65
N PRO A 658 12.20 17.00 10.78
CA PRO A 658 12.79 15.69 11.10
C PRO A 658 11.95 14.47 10.71
N ALA A 659 10.80 14.65 10.06
CA ALA A 659 9.93 13.53 9.68
C ALA A 659 10.56 12.66 8.59
N THR A 660 11.36 13.27 7.71
CA THR A 660 12.15 12.58 6.68
C THR A 660 13.59 13.12 6.69
N PRO A 661 14.59 12.38 6.16
CA PRO A 661 15.92 12.92 5.90
C PRO A 661 15.88 14.22 5.08
N LEU A 662 16.87 15.10 5.28
CA LEU A 662 16.93 16.43 4.63
C LEU A 662 16.79 16.35 3.09
N VAL A 663 17.41 15.34 2.48
CA VAL A 663 17.45 15.20 1.03
C VAL A 663 16.22 14.53 0.43
N SER A 664 15.30 14.00 1.24
CA SER A 664 14.10 13.30 0.77
C SER A 664 12.81 14.05 1.14
N GLY A 665 12.87 15.39 1.11
CA GLY A 665 11.70 16.25 1.20
C GLY A 665 10.69 15.93 0.09
N ARG A 666 9.39 15.92 0.44
CA ARG A 666 8.34 15.36 -0.42
C ARG A 666 6.99 16.04 -0.22
N ALA A 667 6.13 15.95 -1.23
CA ALA A 667 4.69 16.18 -1.09
C ALA A 667 4.01 14.83 -0.82
N ARG A 668 3.26 14.73 0.27
CA ARG A 668 2.60 13.51 0.68
C ARG A 668 1.11 13.60 0.37
N PHE A 669 0.69 12.96 -0.71
CA PHE A 669 -0.72 12.86 -1.07
C PHE A 669 -1.39 11.76 -0.26
N CYS A 670 -2.53 12.10 0.35
CA CYS A 670 -3.36 11.17 1.10
C CYS A 670 -4.71 11.05 0.39
N LEU A 671 -4.91 9.93 -0.29
CA LEU A 671 -6.11 9.64 -1.05
C LEU A 671 -7.24 9.20 -0.12
N SER A 672 -8.47 9.50 -0.54
CA SER A 672 -9.69 9.12 0.15
C SER A 672 -10.63 8.42 -0.81
N ALA A 673 -11.46 7.52 -0.29
CA ALA A 673 -12.66 7.03 -0.96
C ALA A 673 -13.61 8.18 -1.32
N ALA A 674 -13.52 9.31 -0.62
CA ALA A 674 -14.30 10.51 -0.90
C ALA A 674 -13.90 11.20 -2.21
N HIS A 675 -12.68 10.99 -2.72
CA HIS A 675 -12.25 11.57 -4.00
C HIS A 675 -12.92 10.87 -5.17
N THR A 676 -13.20 11.64 -6.21
CA THR A 676 -13.62 11.12 -7.51
C THR A 676 -12.41 10.92 -8.42
N LYS A 677 -12.61 10.21 -9.53
CA LYS A 677 -11.61 10.09 -10.60
C LYS A 677 -11.20 11.48 -11.12
N GLN A 678 -12.15 12.40 -11.27
CA GLN A 678 -11.91 13.78 -11.73
C GLN A 678 -11.09 14.61 -10.73
N ASP A 679 -11.22 14.35 -9.44
CA ASP A 679 -10.33 14.95 -8.44
C ASP A 679 -8.89 14.48 -8.68
N CYS A 680 -8.70 13.17 -8.89
CA CYS A 680 -7.38 12.60 -9.19
C CYS A 680 -6.82 13.15 -10.51
N ASP A 681 -7.65 13.33 -11.55
CA ASP A 681 -7.25 13.98 -12.81
C ASP A 681 -6.77 15.42 -12.59
N SER A 682 -7.44 16.16 -11.71
CA SER A 682 -7.06 17.54 -11.37
C SER A 682 -5.70 17.59 -10.68
N VAL A 683 -5.42 16.62 -9.80
CA VAL A 683 -4.12 16.47 -9.15
C VAL A 683 -3.04 16.07 -10.15
N LEU A 684 -3.31 15.10 -11.03
CA LEU A 684 -2.36 14.66 -12.07
C LEU A 684 -2.01 15.81 -13.02
N ARG A 685 -3.01 16.58 -13.47
CA ARG A 685 -2.81 17.77 -14.31
C ARG A 685 -1.96 18.81 -13.59
N ALA A 686 -2.30 19.13 -12.34
CA ALA A 686 -1.53 20.07 -11.52
C ALA A 686 -0.08 19.62 -11.33
N CYS A 687 0.13 18.34 -11.00
CA CYS A 687 1.47 17.78 -10.88
C CYS A 687 2.22 17.86 -12.20
N ASN A 688 1.60 17.48 -13.32
CA ASN A 688 2.21 17.51 -14.65
C ASN A 688 2.76 18.89 -15.00
N GLU A 689 1.91 19.93 -14.88
CA GLU A 689 2.27 21.33 -15.16
C GLU A 689 3.36 21.85 -14.21
N ILE A 690 3.17 21.68 -12.89
CA ILE A 690 4.13 22.15 -11.88
C ILE A 690 5.46 21.42 -12.03
N GLY A 691 5.42 20.12 -12.31
CA GLY A 691 6.59 19.29 -12.48
C GLY A 691 7.43 19.66 -13.71
N ASP A 692 6.79 20.17 -14.77
CA ASP A 692 7.51 20.75 -15.91
C ASP A 692 8.08 22.14 -15.57
N ALA A 693 7.36 22.93 -14.78
CA ALA A 693 7.79 24.28 -14.39
C ALA A 693 8.99 24.27 -13.42
N ILE A 694 9.03 23.31 -12.48
CA ILE A 694 10.07 23.27 -11.43
C ILE A 694 10.97 22.02 -11.53
N ASP A 695 10.95 21.34 -12.68
CA ASP A 695 11.82 20.22 -13.04
C ASP A 695 11.80 19.07 -12.01
N LEU A 696 10.71 18.31 -11.97
CA LEU A 696 10.51 17.19 -11.03
C LEU A 696 10.39 15.81 -11.70
N LYS A 697 10.31 15.75 -13.02
CA LYS A 697 10.05 14.50 -13.75
C LYS A 697 11.35 13.75 -14.05
N HIS A 698 11.90 13.07 -13.04
CA HIS A 698 13.20 12.37 -13.09
C HIS A 698 13.13 10.84 -12.91
N GLY A 699 11.94 10.25 -12.77
CA GLY A 699 11.77 8.82 -12.45
C GLY A 699 12.02 7.88 -13.64
N ILE A 700 11.48 8.20 -14.82
CA ILE A 700 11.65 7.38 -16.03
C ILE A 700 12.11 8.20 -17.25
N PRO A 701 12.80 7.58 -18.24
CA PRO A 701 13.20 8.25 -19.48
C PRO A 701 12.01 8.88 -20.22
N VAL A 702 12.23 10.01 -20.88
CA VAL A 702 11.17 10.75 -21.61
C VAL A 702 10.41 9.86 -22.60
N LYS A 703 11.13 8.96 -23.30
CA LYS A 703 10.57 8.01 -24.27
C LYS A 703 9.58 6.99 -23.68
N GLU A 704 9.60 6.77 -22.37
CA GLU A 704 8.74 5.81 -21.66
C GLU A 704 7.57 6.50 -20.95
N ARG A 705 7.54 7.84 -20.95
CA ARG A 705 6.49 8.63 -20.30
C ARG A 705 5.22 8.59 -21.14
N TRP A 706 4.10 8.52 -20.45
CA TRP A 706 2.80 8.75 -21.06
C TRP A 706 2.48 10.24 -21.03
N THR A 707 1.73 10.69 -22.02
CA THR A 707 1.11 12.01 -22.00
C THR A 707 0.03 12.06 -20.92
N LEU A 708 -0.31 13.27 -20.45
CA LEU A 708 -1.37 13.45 -19.47
C LEU A 708 -2.71 12.87 -19.95
N ASP A 709 -3.04 13.07 -21.23
CA ASP A 709 -4.29 12.56 -21.80
C ASP A 709 -4.33 11.03 -21.88
N GLU A 710 -3.19 10.39 -22.19
CA GLU A 710 -3.08 8.92 -22.15
C GLU A 710 -3.27 8.38 -20.72
N VAL A 711 -2.64 9.00 -19.72
CA VAL A 711 -2.82 8.62 -18.31
C VAL A 711 -4.28 8.75 -17.88
N ILE A 712 -4.93 9.86 -18.26
CA ILE A 712 -6.33 10.14 -17.92
C ILE A 712 -7.29 9.18 -18.62
N ALA A 713 -7.07 8.89 -19.91
CA ALA A 713 -7.92 8.03 -20.72
C ALA A 713 -7.80 6.56 -20.32
N ARG A 714 -6.59 6.11 -19.93
CA ARG A 714 -6.28 4.71 -19.61
C ARG A 714 -6.27 4.44 -18.10
N ALA A 715 -7.00 5.22 -17.31
CA ALA A 715 -7.01 5.11 -15.84
C ALA A 715 -7.34 3.69 -15.33
N VAL A 716 -8.36 3.04 -15.90
CA VAL A 716 -8.79 1.69 -15.50
C VAL A 716 -7.72 0.65 -15.85
N GLU A 717 -7.13 0.77 -17.03
CA GLU A 717 -6.02 -0.09 -17.45
C GLU A 717 -4.83 0.09 -16.51
N LEU A 718 -4.46 1.34 -16.25
CA LEU A 718 -3.34 1.71 -15.39
C LEU A 718 -3.49 1.13 -13.98
N VAL A 719 -4.70 1.14 -13.41
CA VAL A 719 -4.99 0.53 -12.09
C VAL A 719 -4.88 -1.00 -12.14
N ASN A 720 -5.22 -1.64 -13.26
CA ASN A 720 -5.23 -3.08 -13.41
C ASN A 720 -3.90 -3.68 -13.92
N MET A 721 -2.91 -2.87 -14.32
CA MET A 721 -1.61 -3.39 -14.74
C MET A 721 -1.01 -4.26 -13.60
N ASN A 722 -0.72 -5.53 -13.88
CA ASN A 722 0.07 -6.31 -12.93
C ASN A 722 1.48 -5.78 -13.02
N ILE A 723 2.01 -5.21 -11.92
CA ILE A 723 3.43 -4.89 -11.89
C ILE A 723 4.13 -6.23 -11.80
N LEU A 724 4.66 -6.66 -12.92
CA LEU A 724 5.47 -7.87 -12.95
C LEU A 724 6.80 -7.55 -12.32
N PRO A 725 7.47 -8.52 -11.65
CA PRO A 725 8.81 -8.32 -11.09
C PRO A 725 9.80 -7.71 -12.11
N PHE A 726 9.53 -7.94 -13.39
CA PHE A 726 10.25 -7.39 -14.52
C PHE A 726 10.14 -5.85 -14.62
N GLU A 727 8.98 -5.23 -14.38
CA GLU A 727 8.83 -3.76 -14.43
C GLU A 727 9.65 -3.04 -13.34
N TYR A 728 9.88 -3.67 -12.17
CA TYR A 728 10.81 -3.16 -11.16
C TYR A 728 12.28 -3.39 -11.50
N SER A 729 12.60 -4.42 -12.30
CA SER A 729 13.96 -4.68 -12.80
C SER A 729 14.28 -3.94 -14.10
N LYS A 730 13.38 -3.08 -14.60
CA LYS A 730 13.45 -2.45 -15.94
C LYS A 730 13.50 -3.46 -17.10
N THR A 731 12.98 -4.66 -16.89
CA THR A 731 12.83 -5.68 -17.94
C THR A 731 11.34 -5.73 -18.35
N PRO A 732 10.95 -5.69 -19.62
CA PRO A 732 9.52 -5.74 -19.96
C PRO A 732 8.94 -7.15 -19.77
N PHE A 733 7.68 -7.24 -19.33
CA PHE A 733 6.85 -8.46 -19.39
C PHE A 733 5.51 -8.14 -20.03
N GLU A 734 5.07 -8.95 -20.99
CA GLU A 734 3.72 -8.96 -21.58
C GLU A 734 3.16 -10.39 -21.53
N ASP A 735 1.87 -10.56 -21.22
CA ASP A 735 1.22 -11.89 -21.17
C ASP A 735 -0.21 -11.90 -21.72
N LYS A 736 -0.57 -13.11 -22.20
CA LYS A 736 -1.90 -13.69 -22.44
C LYS A 736 -2.58 -13.48 -23.78
N THR A 737 -1.90 -13.87 -24.85
CA THR A 737 -2.42 -14.93 -25.75
C THR A 737 -1.21 -15.67 -26.31
N GLY A 738 -0.93 -16.86 -25.78
CA GLY A 738 0.29 -17.63 -26.04
C GLY A 738 0.59 -17.92 -27.52
N PHE A 739 -0.39 -17.72 -28.40
CA PHE A 739 -0.23 -17.88 -29.83
C PHE A 739 0.40 -16.66 -30.53
N LYS A 740 0.12 -15.43 -30.06
CA LYS A 740 0.61 -14.18 -30.67
C LYS A 740 1.99 -13.77 -30.14
N ALA A 741 2.36 -14.19 -28.93
CA ALA A 741 3.72 -14.03 -28.40
C ALA A 741 4.72 -14.90 -29.16
N PHE A 742 4.30 -16.10 -29.58
CA PHE A 742 5.09 -16.98 -30.43
C PHE A 742 5.44 -16.32 -31.77
N SER A 743 4.48 -15.59 -32.36
CA SER A 743 4.67 -14.87 -33.63
C SER A 743 5.38 -13.52 -33.52
N LYS A 744 5.54 -12.95 -32.31
CA LYS A 744 6.17 -11.62 -32.11
C LYS A 744 7.64 -11.70 -31.69
N HIS A 745 8.06 -12.74 -30.97
CA HIS A 745 9.49 -13.06 -30.77
C HIS A 745 10.21 -13.49 -32.02
N LEU A 746 9.42 -13.75 -33.03
CA LEU A 746 9.81 -13.99 -34.38
C LEU A 746 10.32 -12.71 -35.06
N SER A 747 10.29 -11.49 -34.47
CA SER A 747 10.77 -10.22 -35.08
C SER A 747 11.96 -10.32 -36.07
N PRO A 748 11.91 -9.66 -37.25
CA PRO A 748 12.99 -9.67 -38.24
C PRO A 748 14.31 -9.03 -37.74
N GLN A 749 14.27 -8.27 -36.63
CA GLN A 749 15.34 -7.36 -36.22
C GLN A 749 15.51 -7.34 -34.69
N GLY A 750 16.39 -8.23 -34.19
CA GLY A 750 17.30 -7.98 -33.06
C GLY A 750 16.78 -8.07 -31.62
N THR A 751 16.95 -9.23 -30.97
CA THR A 751 17.30 -9.38 -29.52
C THR A 751 17.72 -10.83 -29.17
N HIS A 752 18.26 -11.62 -30.11
CA HIS A 752 18.66 -13.00 -29.80
C HIS A 752 20.08 -13.04 -29.23
N PHE A 753 20.19 -13.43 -27.96
CA PHE A 753 21.44 -13.39 -27.19
C PHE A 753 22.45 -14.49 -27.58
N ALA A 754 22.01 -15.65 -28.10
CA ALA A 754 22.91 -16.73 -28.54
C ALA A 754 22.21 -17.76 -29.47
N PRO A 755 22.95 -18.46 -30.35
CA PRO A 755 22.45 -19.60 -31.12
C PRO A 755 22.06 -20.81 -30.22
N PRO A 756 21.17 -21.71 -30.68
CA PRO A 756 20.63 -21.82 -32.05
C PRO A 756 19.51 -20.82 -32.37
N LEU A 757 19.46 -20.40 -33.63
CA LEU A 757 18.42 -19.54 -34.22
C LEU A 757 17.74 -20.28 -35.38
N LEU A 758 16.41 -20.25 -35.43
CA LEU A 758 15.61 -20.76 -36.54
C LEU A 758 14.95 -19.60 -37.28
N GLN A 759 15.24 -19.48 -38.58
CA GLN A 759 14.51 -18.54 -39.44
C GLN A 759 13.21 -19.18 -39.93
N ILE A 760 12.12 -18.45 -39.80
CA ILE A 760 10.77 -18.83 -40.21
C ILE A 760 10.31 -17.82 -41.24
N LYS A 761 9.97 -18.30 -42.42
CA LYS A 761 9.46 -17.45 -43.49
C LYS A 761 7.96 -17.71 -43.64
N GLU A 762 7.16 -16.66 -43.49
CA GLU A 762 5.73 -16.74 -43.77
C GLU A 762 5.43 -16.52 -45.26
N ASP A 763 4.24 -16.96 -45.69
CA ASP A 763 3.78 -16.82 -47.08
C ASP A 763 3.63 -15.35 -47.52
N SER A 764 3.51 -14.44 -46.54
CA SER A 764 3.54 -12.97 -46.72
C SER A 764 4.91 -12.43 -47.15
N GLY A 765 5.97 -13.24 -47.08
CA GLY A 765 7.35 -12.87 -47.38
C GLY A 765 8.14 -12.34 -46.17
N GLU A 766 7.50 -12.13 -45.01
CA GLU A 766 8.17 -11.72 -43.78
C GLU A 766 9.05 -12.86 -43.21
N ILE A 767 10.27 -12.50 -42.83
CA ILE A 767 11.24 -13.41 -42.21
C ILE A 767 11.29 -13.13 -40.73
N PHE A 768 11.10 -14.19 -39.99
CA PHE A 768 11.09 -14.19 -38.56
C PHE A 768 12.20 -15.06 -37.96
N VAL A 769 12.70 -14.76 -36.76
CA VAL A 769 13.78 -15.52 -36.10
C VAL A 769 13.36 -16.01 -34.72
N LEU A 770 13.41 -17.32 -34.51
CA LEU A 770 13.15 -17.97 -33.21
C LEU A 770 14.49 -18.36 -32.58
N SER A 771 14.71 -18.03 -31.32
CA SER A 771 15.89 -18.47 -30.55
C SER A 771 15.48 -19.33 -29.36
N GLN A 772 16.44 -20.00 -28.74
CA GLN A 772 16.26 -20.97 -27.64
C GLN A 772 15.74 -22.32 -28.12
N THR A 773 16.47 -23.38 -27.76
CA THR A 773 16.19 -24.75 -28.19
C THR A 773 14.75 -25.20 -27.85
N PRO A 774 14.20 -24.99 -26.63
CA PRO A 774 12.84 -25.43 -26.32
C PRO A 774 11.78 -24.74 -27.19
N ALA A 775 11.92 -23.44 -27.44
CA ALA A 775 10.99 -22.70 -28.28
C ALA A 775 11.05 -23.19 -29.73
N ILE A 776 12.26 -23.38 -30.25
CA ILE A 776 12.48 -23.96 -31.58
C ILE A 776 11.82 -25.34 -31.71
N LEU A 777 12.04 -26.22 -30.73
CA LEU A 777 11.45 -27.57 -30.71
C LEU A 777 9.93 -27.54 -30.58
N ALA A 778 9.37 -26.65 -29.76
CA ALA A 778 7.93 -26.46 -29.64
C ALA A 778 7.29 -25.98 -30.96
N TYR A 779 8.01 -25.20 -31.78
CA TYR A 779 7.53 -24.78 -33.09
C TYR A 779 7.61 -25.87 -34.16
N ILE A 780 8.80 -26.48 -34.31
CA ILE A 780 9.06 -27.42 -35.41
C ILE A 780 8.53 -28.82 -35.09
N GLY A 781 8.47 -29.19 -33.82
CA GLY A 781 8.06 -30.51 -33.36
C GLY A 781 6.70 -30.92 -33.93
N PRO A 782 5.62 -30.15 -33.72
CA PRO A 782 4.31 -30.45 -34.31
C PRO A 782 4.33 -30.52 -35.84
N LYS A 783 5.08 -29.63 -36.52
CA LYS A 783 5.19 -29.60 -37.98
C LYS A 783 5.90 -30.82 -38.56
N LEU A 784 6.77 -31.44 -37.78
CA LEU A 784 7.51 -32.65 -38.14
C LEU A 784 6.85 -33.92 -37.61
N GLY A 785 5.67 -33.84 -36.99
CA GLY A 785 4.99 -34.98 -36.38
C GLY A 785 5.59 -35.46 -35.05
N LEU A 786 6.49 -34.67 -34.44
CA LEU A 786 7.19 -34.96 -33.19
C LEU A 786 6.61 -34.22 -31.98
N GLY A 787 5.45 -33.57 -32.15
CA GLY A 787 4.82 -32.71 -31.14
C GLY A 787 3.76 -33.40 -30.29
N GLY A 788 3.30 -34.60 -30.65
CA GLY A 788 2.11 -35.25 -30.07
C GLY A 788 0.83 -35.00 -30.89
N SER A 789 -0.24 -35.70 -30.54
CA SER A 789 -1.50 -35.71 -31.29
C SER A 789 -2.50 -34.62 -30.89
N ASN A 790 -2.37 -34.07 -29.68
CA ASN A 790 -3.28 -33.08 -29.12
C ASN A 790 -2.54 -32.06 -28.24
N GLU A 791 -3.22 -30.98 -27.87
CA GLU A 791 -2.63 -29.87 -27.10
C GLU A 791 -2.09 -30.29 -25.72
N TYR A 792 -2.72 -31.27 -25.07
CA TYR A 792 -2.25 -31.80 -23.79
C TYR A 792 -0.92 -32.54 -23.96
N GLU A 793 -0.80 -33.37 -24.99
CA GLU A 793 0.46 -34.04 -25.34
C GLU A 793 1.53 -33.03 -25.74
N HIS A 794 1.18 -31.98 -26.51
CA HIS A 794 2.12 -30.91 -26.89
C HIS A 794 2.70 -30.21 -25.65
N ALA A 795 1.85 -29.84 -24.70
CA ALA A 795 2.27 -29.21 -23.45
C ALA A 795 3.14 -30.14 -22.60
N THR A 796 2.77 -31.41 -22.51
CA THR A 796 3.50 -32.43 -21.74
C THR A 796 4.88 -32.71 -22.36
N ILE A 797 4.97 -32.80 -23.69
CA ILE A 797 6.23 -32.97 -24.43
C ILE A 797 7.15 -31.77 -24.19
N ASN A 798 6.63 -30.54 -24.24
CA ASN A 798 7.42 -29.36 -23.95
C ASN A 798 7.90 -29.32 -22.49
N GLN A 799 7.04 -29.72 -21.53
CA GLN A 799 7.43 -29.83 -20.13
C GLN A 799 8.58 -30.83 -19.92
N LEU A 800 8.49 -32.03 -20.48
CA LEU A 800 9.53 -33.05 -20.35
C LEU A 800 10.82 -32.67 -21.09
N THR A 801 10.71 -31.95 -22.22
CA THR A 801 11.85 -31.36 -22.93
C THR A 801 12.60 -30.38 -22.04
N LEU A 802 11.89 -29.49 -21.34
CA LEU A 802 12.49 -28.55 -20.39
C LEU A 802 13.15 -29.27 -19.22
N THR A 803 12.50 -30.28 -18.64
CA THR A 803 13.07 -31.11 -17.56
C THR A 803 14.37 -31.80 -17.99
N ALA A 804 14.45 -32.31 -19.23
CA ALA A 804 15.67 -32.93 -19.74
C ALA A 804 16.79 -31.89 -19.92
N LEU A 805 16.46 -30.67 -20.37
CA LEU A 805 17.43 -29.59 -20.52
C LEU A 805 17.92 -29.02 -19.19
N ASP A 806 17.13 -29.09 -18.12
CA ASP A 806 17.62 -28.78 -16.77
C ASP A 806 18.75 -29.73 -16.34
N LEU A 807 18.61 -31.04 -16.61
CA LEU A 807 19.69 -32.00 -16.39
C LEU A 807 20.92 -31.69 -17.26
N SER A 808 20.70 -31.23 -18.50
CA SER A 808 21.78 -30.79 -19.40
C SER A 808 22.55 -29.59 -18.87
N ASN A 809 21.86 -28.63 -18.24
CA ASN A 809 22.48 -27.44 -17.66
C ASN A 809 23.22 -27.80 -16.37
N GLU A 810 22.64 -28.65 -15.51
CA GLU A 810 23.31 -29.11 -14.31
C GLU A 810 24.62 -29.86 -14.62
N ALA A 811 24.68 -30.60 -15.74
CA ALA A 811 25.91 -31.23 -16.19
C ALA A 811 27.01 -30.21 -16.52
N HIS A 812 26.65 -29.08 -17.13
CA HIS A 812 27.60 -27.99 -17.39
C HIS A 812 28.05 -27.29 -16.11
N ASP A 813 27.13 -27.05 -15.17
CA ASP A 813 27.41 -26.37 -13.90
C ASP A 813 28.35 -27.18 -13.00
N VAL A 814 28.42 -28.50 -13.19
CA VAL A 814 29.44 -29.34 -12.53
C VAL A 814 30.86 -28.91 -12.93
N HIS A 815 31.06 -28.48 -14.18
CA HIS A 815 32.38 -28.03 -14.66
C HIS A 815 32.71 -26.60 -14.20
N HIS A 816 31.69 -25.77 -13.96
CA HIS A 816 31.83 -24.35 -13.62
C HIS A 816 30.97 -23.92 -12.40
N PRO A 817 31.13 -24.56 -11.23
CA PRO A 817 30.20 -24.38 -10.10
C PRO A 817 30.31 -23.02 -9.39
N ILE A 818 31.40 -22.28 -9.59
CA ILE A 818 31.61 -20.95 -9.00
C ILE A 818 31.26 -19.87 -10.02
N SER A 819 31.79 -19.98 -11.24
CA SER A 819 31.50 -19.04 -12.31
C SER A 819 31.85 -19.61 -13.68
N ASN A 820 30.97 -19.36 -14.65
CA ASN A 820 31.18 -19.67 -16.08
C ASN A 820 32.33 -18.87 -16.71
N SER A 821 32.80 -17.80 -16.05
CA SER A 821 33.93 -16.98 -16.49
C SER A 821 35.29 -17.46 -16.01
N LEU A 822 35.32 -18.37 -15.02
CA LEU A 822 36.56 -18.94 -14.49
C LEU A 822 36.93 -20.23 -15.25
N TYR A 823 38.22 -20.47 -15.44
CA TYR A 823 38.69 -21.71 -16.02
C TYR A 823 38.40 -22.89 -15.08
N TYR A 824 38.24 -24.10 -15.63
CA TYR A 824 37.97 -25.31 -14.85
C TYR A 824 39.02 -25.53 -13.75
N GLU A 825 40.31 -25.35 -14.08
CA GLU A 825 41.42 -25.56 -13.14
C GLU A 825 41.33 -24.66 -11.91
N ASP A 826 40.79 -23.44 -12.04
CA ASP A 826 40.67 -22.47 -10.93
C ASP A 826 39.57 -22.85 -9.93
N GLN A 827 38.60 -23.67 -10.35
CA GLN A 827 37.46 -24.10 -9.55
C GLN A 827 37.35 -25.62 -9.39
N LYS A 828 38.44 -26.33 -9.73
CA LYS A 828 38.53 -27.80 -9.71
C LYS A 828 38.16 -28.44 -8.37
N PRO A 829 38.55 -27.91 -7.19
CA PRO A 829 38.12 -28.50 -5.91
C PRO A 829 36.61 -28.44 -5.70
N GLU A 830 35.96 -27.37 -6.15
CA GLU A 830 34.51 -27.22 -6.05
C GLU A 830 33.80 -28.07 -7.11
N ALA A 831 34.36 -28.15 -8.33
CA ALA A 831 33.85 -29.00 -9.39
C ALA A 831 33.82 -30.47 -8.97
N LYS A 832 34.85 -30.95 -8.24
CA LYS A 832 34.86 -32.30 -7.66
C LYS A 832 33.73 -32.52 -6.65
N ARG A 833 33.51 -31.58 -5.73
CA ARG A 833 32.41 -31.66 -4.75
C ARG A 833 31.04 -31.65 -5.44
N ARG A 834 30.86 -30.77 -6.43
CA ARG A 834 29.63 -30.71 -7.22
C ARG A 834 29.40 -31.96 -8.05
N ALA A 835 30.45 -32.54 -8.62
CA ALA A 835 30.38 -33.78 -9.40
C ALA A 835 29.98 -35.00 -8.56
N GLU A 836 30.40 -35.07 -7.30
CA GLU A 836 29.95 -36.12 -6.36
C GLU A 836 28.44 -36.04 -6.13
N ASP A 837 27.91 -34.87 -5.74
CA ASP A 837 26.46 -34.66 -5.57
C ASP A 837 25.69 -34.90 -6.88
N PHE A 838 26.25 -34.46 -8.01
CA PHE A 838 25.61 -34.63 -9.30
C PHE A 838 25.47 -36.12 -9.68
N ARG A 839 26.54 -36.91 -9.51
CA ARG A 839 26.53 -38.35 -9.81
C ARG A 839 25.64 -39.15 -8.85
N GLU A 840 25.73 -38.86 -7.55
CA GLU A 840 25.06 -39.67 -6.53
C GLU A 840 23.60 -39.28 -6.31
N ASN A 841 23.25 -38.01 -6.46
CA ASN A 841 21.90 -37.54 -6.14
C ASN A 841 21.15 -37.00 -7.37
N ARG A 842 21.80 -36.20 -8.21
CA ARG A 842 21.09 -35.47 -9.29
C ARG A 842 20.76 -36.37 -10.47
N ILE A 843 21.75 -37.05 -11.05
CA ILE A 843 21.53 -37.97 -12.18
C ILE A 843 20.44 -39.00 -11.80
N PRO A 844 20.54 -39.75 -10.68
CA PRO A 844 19.50 -40.69 -10.27
C PRO A 844 18.13 -40.03 -10.15
N LYS A 845 18.01 -38.86 -9.53
CA LYS A 845 16.73 -38.16 -9.37
C LYS A 845 16.04 -37.87 -10.70
N PHE A 846 16.78 -37.36 -11.70
CA PHE A 846 16.21 -37.10 -13.01
C PHE A 846 15.86 -38.40 -13.74
N LEU A 847 16.74 -39.41 -13.69
CA LEU A 847 16.46 -40.70 -14.32
C LEU A 847 15.25 -41.39 -13.68
N THR A 848 15.06 -41.31 -12.36
CA THR A 848 13.86 -41.84 -11.68
C THR A 848 12.60 -41.17 -12.19
N HIS A 849 12.64 -39.86 -12.45
CA HIS A 849 11.48 -39.16 -13.02
C HIS A 849 11.13 -39.69 -14.41
N PHE A 850 12.10 -39.77 -15.32
CA PHE A 850 11.86 -40.28 -16.68
C PHE A 850 11.51 -41.76 -16.71
N GLU A 851 12.11 -42.56 -15.84
CA GLU A 851 11.78 -43.97 -15.66
C GLU A 851 10.31 -44.13 -15.20
N THR A 852 9.87 -43.32 -14.24
CA THR A 852 8.46 -43.33 -13.79
C THR A 852 7.51 -42.91 -14.92
N VAL A 853 7.88 -41.91 -15.72
CA VAL A 853 7.08 -41.48 -16.88
C VAL A 853 6.97 -42.61 -17.91
N LEU A 854 8.08 -43.27 -18.23
CA LEU A 854 8.11 -44.37 -19.21
C LEU A 854 7.38 -45.61 -18.72
N GLN A 855 7.46 -45.95 -17.44
CA GLN A 855 6.69 -47.06 -16.85
C GLN A 855 5.17 -46.83 -16.96
N ASN A 856 4.74 -45.57 -16.95
CA ASN A 856 3.34 -45.20 -17.10
C ASN A 856 2.88 -45.13 -18.56
N ASN A 857 3.78 -45.30 -19.54
CA ASN A 857 3.43 -45.32 -20.96
C ASN A 857 3.88 -46.62 -21.64
N SER A 858 2.92 -47.50 -21.92
CA SER A 858 3.16 -48.80 -22.55
C SER A 858 3.77 -48.75 -23.95
N SER A 859 3.76 -47.59 -24.61
CA SER A 859 4.33 -47.40 -25.94
C SER A 859 5.87 -47.32 -25.95
N GLY A 860 6.49 -47.25 -24.76
CA GLY A 860 7.95 -47.18 -24.63
C GLY A 860 8.55 -45.86 -25.15
N VAL A 861 7.77 -44.78 -25.06
CA VAL A 861 8.14 -43.38 -25.33
C VAL A 861 7.58 -42.51 -24.21
N LEU A 862 8.11 -41.29 -24.04
CA LEU A 862 7.72 -40.42 -22.93
C LEU A 862 6.26 -39.98 -22.99
N VAL A 863 5.74 -39.65 -24.18
CA VAL A 863 4.37 -39.16 -24.38
C VAL A 863 3.80 -39.72 -25.68
N GLY A 864 2.53 -40.16 -25.64
CA GLY A 864 1.84 -40.68 -26.82
C GLY A 864 2.38 -42.04 -27.27
N SER A 865 2.27 -42.33 -28.57
CA SER A 865 2.64 -43.62 -29.17
C SER A 865 3.85 -43.58 -30.11
N THR A 866 4.36 -42.37 -30.41
CA THR A 866 5.46 -42.14 -31.35
C THR A 866 6.55 -41.30 -30.70
N ILE A 867 7.78 -41.39 -31.21
CA ILE A 867 8.90 -40.59 -30.70
C ILE A 867 8.62 -39.10 -30.89
N SER A 868 8.87 -38.34 -29.82
CA SER A 868 8.64 -36.91 -29.73
C SER A 868 9.94 -36.13 -29.55
N THR A 869 9.84 -34.80 -29.59
CA THR A 869 10.98 -33.93 -29.26
C THR A 869 11.50 -34.12 -27.84
N ALA A 870 10.66 -34.56 -26.88
CA ALA A 870 11.10 -34.88 -25.53
C ALA A 870 12.01 -36.12 -25.50
N ASP A 871 11.65 -37.16 -26.25
CA ASP A 871 12.44 -38.39 -26.36
C ASP A 871 13.81 -38.12 -26.99
N LEU A 872 13.84 -37.34 -28.08
CA LEU A 872 15.07 -36.93 -28.75
C LEU A 872 15.96 -36.07 -27.84
N THR A 873 15.35 -35.19 -27.04
CA THR A 873 16.08 -34.33 -26.11
C THR A 873 16.67 -35.13 -24.96
N LEU A 874 15.88 -36.02 -24.34
CA LEU A 874 16.37 -36.92 -23.30
C LEU A 874 17.49 -37.82 -23.82
N PHE A 875 17.34 -38.37 -25.03
CA PHE A 875 18.40 -39.12 -25.69
C PHE A 875 19.69 -38.32 -25.81
N GLN A 876 19.62 -37.08 -26.32
CA GLN A 876 20.78 -36.22 -26.50
C GLN A 876 21.48 -35.88 -25.17
N VAL A 877 20.70 -35.68 -24.10
CA VAL A 877 21.22 -35.42 -22.76
C VAL A 877 21.90 -36.64 -22.18
N LEU A 878 21.29 -37.82 -22.34
CA LEU A 878 21.90 -39.10 -21.93
C LEU A 878 23.17 -39.43 -22.70
N ASP A 879 23.20 -39.17 -24.02
CA ASP A 879 24.40 -39.35 -24.86
C ASP A 879 25.53 -38.39 -24.41
N GLY A 880 25.19 -37.17 -24.01
CA GLY A 880 26.13 -36.20 -23.45
C GLY A 880 26.67 -36.61 -22.08
N LEU A 881 25.80 -37.14 -21.21
CA LEU A 881 26.21 -37.70 -19.92
C LEU A 881 27.05 -38.97 -20.09
N HIS A 882 26.77 -39.80 -21.11
CA HIS A 882 27.61 -40.95 -21.46
C HIS A 882 29.02 -40.52 -21.87
N PHE A 883 29.17 -39.33 -22.47
CA PHE A 883 30.47 -38.76 -22.79
C PHE A 883 31.16 -38.13 -21.58
N ALA A 884 30.45 -37.34 -20.76
CA ALA A 884 31.03 -36.62 -19.63
C ALA A 884 31.27 -37.49 -18.39
N PHE A 885 30.45 -38.52 -18.19
CA PHE A 885 30.47 -39.42 -17.03
C PHE A 885 30.31 -40.90 -17.45
N PRO A 886 31.21 -41.42 -18.32
CA PRO A 886 31.05 -42.75 -18.92
C PRO A 886 30.95 -43.88 -17.89
N ARG A 887 31.68 -43.80 -16.78
CA ARG A 887 31.66 -44.85 -15.74
C ARG A 887 30.38 -44.81 -14.95
N ARG A 888 29.94 -43.62 -14.52
CA ARG A 888 28.68 -43.49 -13.77
C ARG A 888 27.49 -43.97 -14.59
N ILE A 889 27.33 -43.48 -15.82
CA ILE A 889 26.20 -43.89 -16.66
C ILE A 889 26.31 -45.38 -17.03
N GLY A 890 27.52 -45.90 -17.26
CA GLY A 890 27.76 -47.33 -17.45
C GLY A 890 27.34 -48.19 -16.25
N ALA A 891 27.58 -47.72 -15.03
CA ALA A 891 27.15 -48.40 -13.80
C ALA A 891 25.63 -48.39 -13.65
N LEU A 892 24.97 -47.24 -13.89
CA LEU A 892 23.51 -47.12 -13.85
C LEU A 892 22.82 -47.96 -14.92
N ARG A 893 23.44 -48.14 -16.10
CA ARG A 893 22.94 -49.04 -17.14
C ARG A 893 23.02 -50.50 -16.73
N LYS A 894 24.09 -50.89 -16.01
CA LYS A 894 24.28 -52.26 -15.51
C LYS A 894 23.43 -52.58 -14.28
N SER A 895 23.03 -51.58 -13.49
CA SER A 895 22.21 -51.80 -12.29
C SER A 895 20.81 -52.30 -12.60
N GLY A 896 20.28 -51.98 -13.79
CA GLY A 896 18.92 -52.34 -14.21
C GLY A 896 17.82 -51.45 -13.61
N GLU A 897 18.16 -50.46 -12.80
CA GLU A 897 17.20 -49.56 -12.14
C GLU A 897 16.43 -48.67 -13.13
N TYR A 898 17.06 -48.29 -14.25
CA TYR A 898 16.51 -47.37 -15.26
C TYR A 898 16.31 -48.05 -16.61
N THR A 899 15.75 -49.26 -16.57
CA THR A 899 15.65 -50.14 -17.74
C THR A 899 14.89 -49.47 -18.90
N HIS A 900 13.77 -48.80 -18.63
CA HIS A 900 12.96 -48.17 -19.69
C HIS A 900 13.68 -46.96 -20.29
N VAL A 901 14.37 -46.17 -19.47
CA VAL A 901 15.18 -45.04 -19.95
C VAL A 901 16.27 -45.50 -20.93
N PHE A 902 17.00 -46.57 -20.60
CA PHE A 902 18.05 -47.08 -21.49
C PHE A 902 17.49 -47.81 -22.72
N GLN A 903 16.30 -48.43 -22.62
CA GLN A 903 15.58 -48.97 -23.79
C GLN A 903 15.15 -47.86 -24.75
N LEU A 904 14.62 -46.74 -24.23
CA LEU A 904 14.30 -45.56 -25.03
C LEU A 904 15.56 -45.02 -25.70
N TYR A 905 16.67 -44.94 -24.96
CA TYR A 905 17.96 -44.50 -25.49
C TYR A 905 18.41 -45.36 -26.68
N ASP A 906 18.38 -46.69 -26.54
CA ASP A 906 18.78 -47.60 -27.63
C ASP A 906 17.84 -47.52 -28.83
N ARG A 907 16.52 -47.39 -28.59
CA ARG A 907 15.51 -47.22 -29.63
C ARG A 907 15.74 -45.95 -30.46
N VAL A 908 15.89 -44.81 -29.79
CA VAL A 908 16.15 -43.52 -30.46
C VAL A 908 17.51 -43.57 -31.18
N LYS A 909 18.51 -44.23 -30.59
CA LYS A 909 19.83 -44.40 -31.23
C LYS A 909 19.75 -45.15 -32.56
N ASP A 910 18.96 -46.21 -32.63
CA ASP A 910 18.77 -46.97 -33.88
C ASP A 910 18.02 -46.15 -34.94
N GLU A 911 16.99 -45.38 -34.54
CA GLU A 911 16.30 -44.47 -35.46
C GLU A 911 17.21 -43.36 -36.00
N LEU A 912 18.19 -42.93 -35.21
CA LEU A 912 19.17 -41.91 -35.60
C LEU A 912 20.46 -42.48 -36.22
N LYS A 913 20.53 -43.77 -36.54
CA LYS A 913 21.77 -44.41 -37.07
C LYS A 913 22.36 -43.68 -38.29
N ASP A 914 21.50 -43.22 -39.20
CA ASP A 914 21.93 -42.49 -40.40
C ASP A 914 22.45 -41.09 -40.04
N TYR A 915 21.90 -40.45 -39.00
CA TYR A 915 22.40 -39.18 -38.49
C TYR A 915 23.78 -39.34 -37.86
N PHE A 916 24.01 -40.40 -37.08
CA PHE A 916 25.31 -40.72 -36.50
C PHE A 916 26.39 -41.00 -37.56
N GLY A 917 26.03 -41.62 -38.68
CA GLY A 917 26.93 -41.83 -39.82
C GLY A 917 27.16 -40.57 -40.69
N SER A 918 26.41 -39.50 -40.45
CA SER A 918 26.45 -38.30 -41.28
C SER A 918 27.45 -37.26 -40.75
N LYS A 919 27.98 -36.43 -41.66
CA LYS A 919 28.79 -35.24 -41.31
C LYS A 919 28.03 -34.18 -40.49
N ARG A 920 26.72 -34.36 -40.26
CA ARG A 920 25.89 -33.43 -39.46
C ARG A 920 26.05 -33.66 -37.95
N ARG A 921 26.44 -34.85 -37.52
CA ARG A 921 26.80 -35.09 -36.11
C ARG A 921 28.18 -34.50 -35.86
N ARG A 922 28.26 -33.49 -35.01
CA ARG A 922 29.53 -32.94 -34.52
C ARG A 922 30.00 -33.75 -33.32
N GLU A 923 31.30 -33.94 -33.14
CA GLU A 923 31.83 -34.55 -31.92
C GLU A 923 31.54 -33.66 -30.70
N TYR A 924 31.42 -34.27 -29.51
CA TYR A 924 31.41 -33.49 -28.28
C TYR A 924 32.75 -32.74 -28.16
N SER A 925 32.69 -31.45 -27.84
CA SER A 925 33.84 -30.54 -27.79
C SER A 925 33.95 -29.90 -26.41
N MET A 926 34.81 -28.90 -26.23
CA MET A 926 34.92 -28.08 -24.99
C MET A 926 33.67 -27.18 -24.75
N GLY A 927 32.48 -27.67 -25.04
CA GLY A 927 31.20 -27.01 -24.82
C GLY A 927 30.52 -27.48 -23.54
N LEU A 928 29.24 -27.83 -23.64
CA LEU A 928 28.34 -28.15 -22.52
C LEU A 928 28.71 -29.45 -21.78
N TYR A 929 29.07 -30.50 -22.53
CA TYR A 929 29.51 -31.77 -21.99
C TYR A 929 31.01 -31.91 -22.19
N ARG A 930 31.77 -32.07 -21.11
CA ARG A 930 33.22 -32.26 -21.14
C ARG A 930 33.60 -33.50 -20.34
N ASP A 931 34.51 -34.29 -20.90
CA ASP A 931 35.10 -35.42 -20.19
C ASP A 931 36.28 -34.92 -19.34
N TYR A 932 36.05 -34.84 -18.04
CA TYR A 932 37.10 -34.66 -17.04
C TYR A 932 37.15 -35.94 -16.20
N PRO A 933 38.09 -36.87 -16.47
CA PRO A 933 38.12 -38.19 -15.82
C PRO A 933 38.12 -38.13 -14.28
N GLU A 934 38.66 -37.07 -13.70
CA GLU A 934 38.67 -36.83 -12.26
C GLU A 934 37.31 -36.44 -11.66
N LEU A 935 36.35 -35.96 -12.47
CA LEU A 935 34.98 -35.65 -12.05
C LEU A 935 34.07 -36.87 -12.16
N ASP A 936 34.39 -37.80 -13.05
CA ASP A 936 33.73 -39.11 -13.15
C ASP A 936 34.34 -40.16 -12.19
N GLN A 937 35.38 -39.77 -11.43
CA GLN A 937 36.22 -40.51 -10.47
C GLN A 937 35.88 -41.98 -10.15
N GLU A 938 36.93 -42.82 -10.28
CA GLU A 938 37.06 -44.30 -10.13
C GLU A 938 35.87 -45.22 -10.40
#